data_AF-A0AAX4JSU9-F1
#
_entry.id   AF-A0AAX4JSU9-F1
#
_cell.length_a   1.000
_cell.length_b   1.000
_cell.length_c   1.000
_cell.angle_alpha   90.00
_cell.angle_beta   90.00
_cell.angle_gamma   90.00
#
_symmetry.space_group_name_H-M   'P 1'
#
loop_
_entity.id
_entity.type
_entity.pdbx_description
1 polymer ?
#
loop_
_entity_poly.entity_id
_entity_poly.type
_entity_poly.pdbx_seq_one_letter_code
_entity_poly.pdbx_strand_id
1 'polypeptide(L)'
;MMPLHRLNRPWILFLLLFVSLLLLFAPFTNHGAGNRERLKGVITNVKSKNGSGKGKEVVLEEDKNWGEADKMREWEFNRALQYEGTGSRIQAFIDKARSGKPFTVSVIGGSVSKGRGLKPPSTSQIPNDIGETQFGAPTLYSKENLHVIIFDWLNTTFPNPENRFINGAQGGIGAGYFGWCFKEHIPEDSDLILVEQGINDLLDMEVISLYEHLLRGLLELPNKPAVINVETFTTLFSSLLSSSAFHQGVLNFYDVPSIAIRDVILPRILADPNKQMPRWFRTGDDVTLADPKVKDYGGIPVDVMHISPRGHALAAGLVIRHLQGQIERSAPPSYFRKTLSRFASSYIRKPPLRILDVPSTSLTGDFDPFQRDLKHVPVCRSENSGRLHGKISSSDENDQLDGQYQGIQLAEGSQGWSKWNWKEKNYLISKEPGSIAIFDFIISPPLEEPEESKESLLLAESDPIQGSIIPDEESVELEVQIQQNENLHNEDEDEDDVNKSTQNGRNRFEPLPFGLRPGGPFNIHANEHKHVSDAGSTESRRSRLVKRSKKSINSKKTNQVISPIEEDILSETSSSKRQISGSRPGSGGRILIGYQRSISGFGSVWCWVDDDRLKGTQVDGWWKLNKRNMGMVKEIASDLKPGKHTLKCELLKETLDPQGGNEFRLFAIMHD
;
A
#
# COMPACT_ATOMS: atom_id res chain seq x y z
N MET A 1 83.48 -7.63 12.51
CA MET A 1 82.02 -7.43 12.44
C MET A 1 81.47 -7.58 13.86
N MET A 2 80.80 -6.55 14.37
CA MET A 2 80.33 -6.44 15.76
C MET A 2 79.35 -7.56 16.16
N PRO A 3 79.31 -7.98 17.44
CA PRO A 3 78.35 -8.96 17.92
C PRO A 3 76.98 -8.31 18.14
N LEU A 4 75.93 -8.88 17.54
CA LEU A 4 74.56 -8.49 17.84
C LEU A 4 74.26 -8.79 19.32
N HIS A 5 73.97 -7.73 20.08
CA HIS A 5 73.46 -7.81 21.45
C HIS A 5 72.18 -8.67 21.49
N ARG A 6 72.16 -9.67 22.38
CA ARG A 6 70.94 -10.37 22.80
C ARG A 6 69.95 -9.34 23.35
N LEU A 7 68.88 -9.05 22.61
CA LEU A 7 67.75 -8.31 23.17
C LEU A 7 67.16 -9.14 24.32
N ASN A 8 67.06 -8.50 25.48
CA ASN A 8 66.50 -9.09 26.68
C ASN A 8 65.02 -9.43 26.43
N ARG A 9 64.67 -10.73 26.52
CA ARG A 9 63.29 -11.24 26.35
C ARG A 9 62.19 -10.43 27.08
N PRO A 10 62.42 -9.85 28.28
CA PRO A 10 61.42 -9.01 28.94
C PRO A 10 61.06 -7.76 28.14
N TRP A 11 62.02 -7.15 27.43
CA TRP A 11 61.79 -5.95 26.64
C TRP A 11 61.01 -6.25 25.35
N ILE A 12 61.22 -7.42 24.74
CA ILE A 12 60.42 -7.84 23.58
C ILE A 12 58.97 -8.11 24.01
N LEU A 13 58.78 -8.75 25.17
CA LEU A 13 57.44 -8.97 25.72
C LEU A 13 56.78 -7.65 26.13
N PHE A 14 57.53 -6.72 26.71
CA PHE A 14 57.02 -5.38 27.04
C PHE A 14 56.68 -4.58 25.79
N LEU A 15 57.50 -4.64 24.75
CA LEU A 15 57.24 -3.97 23.46
C LEU A 15 56.03 -4.59 22.76
N LEU A 16 55.87 -5.92 22.79
CA LEU A 16 54.69 -6.60 22.24
C LEU A 16 53.43 -6.28 23.04
N LEU A 17 53.52 -6.21 24.36
CA LEU A 17 52.41 -5.81 25.22
C LEU A 17 52.06 -4.35 25.01
N PHE A 18 53.05 -3.47 24.84
CA PHE A 18 52.88 -2.05 24.58
C PHE A 18 52.32 -1.77 23.18
N VAL A 19 52.76 -2.50 22.16
CA VAL A 19 52.19 -2.46 20.80
C VAL A 19 50.77 -3.03 20.79
N SER A 20 50.50 -4.08 21.57
CA SER A 20 49.14 -4.61 21.76
C SER A 20 48.23 -3.61 22.49
N LEU A 21 48.75 -2.92 23.51
CA LEU A 21 48.03 -1.85 24.22
C LEU A 21 47.80 -0.63 23.31
N LEU A 22 48.78 -0.26 22.48
CA LEU A 22 48.66 0.79 21.47
C LEU A 22 47.69 0.40 20.36
N LEU A 23 47.54 -0.88 20.01
CA LEU A 23 46.50 -1.36 19.09
C LEU A 23 45.13 -1.43 19.78
N LEU A 24 45.07 -1.62 21.09
CA LEU A 24 43.82 -1.58 21.88
C LEU A 24 43.34 -0.15 22.17
N PHE A 25 44.25 0.83 22.23
CA PHE A 25 43.98 2.25 22.50
C PHE A 25 44.28 3.18 21.31
N ALA A 26 44.70 2.66 20.16
CA ALA A 26 44.67 3.42 18.93
C ALA A 26 43.22 3.85 18.69
N PRO A 27 42.95 5.14 18.44
CA PRO A 27 41.63 5.56 18.00
C PRO A 27 41.42 4.92 16.63
N PHE A 28 40.81 3.74 16.61
CA PHE A 28 40.23 3.17 15.41
C PHE A 28 39.06 4.08 15.04
N THR A 29 39.41 5.09 14.27
CA THR A 29 38.51 5.99 13.61
C THR A 29 37.55 5.16 12.75
N ASN A 30 36.30 5.13 13.21
CA ASN A 30 35.14 5.38 12.39
C ASN A 30 34.83 4.35 11.28
N HIS A 31 34.17 3.26 11.65
CA HIS A 31 33.39 2.43 10.69
C HIS A 31 31.90 2.85 10.61
N GLY A 32 31.53 4.01 11.16
CA GLY A 32 30.21 4.64 10.96
C GLY A 32 30.21 5.69 9.85
N ALA A 33 31.33 6.37 9.59
CA ALA A 33 31.43 7.38 8.53
C ALA A 33 31.63 6.79 7.12
N GLY A 34 32.07 5.54 7.00
CA GLY A 34 32.28 4.88 5.70
C GLY A 34 31.00 4.75 4.86
N ASN A 35 29.83 4.65 5.51
CA ASN A 35 28.54 4.61 4.80
C ASN A 35 28.04 6.00 4.39
N ARG A 36 28.41 7.06 5.13
CA ARG A 36 28.14 8.46 4.74
C ARG A 36 29.00 8.91 3.57
N GLU A 37 30.26 8.47 3.51
CA GLU A 37 31.13 8.68 2.34
C GLU A 37 30.74 7.81 1.14
N ARG A 38 30.23 6.58 1.34
CA ARG A 38 29.65 5.78 0.25
C ARG A 38 28.38 6.40 -0.33
N LEU A 39 27.53 7.01 0.51
CA LEU A 39 26.34 7.74 0.04
C LEU A 39 26.72 9.01 -0.75
N LYS A 40 27.80 9.70 -0.34
CA LYS A 40 28.40 10.75 -1.18
C LYS A 40 28.98 10.14 -2.45
N GLY A 41 29.76 9.06 -2.39
CA GLY A 41 30.42 8.41 -3.52
C GLY A 41 29.48 7.92 -4.63
N VAL A 42 28.30 7.42 -4.28
CA VAL A 42 27.27 7.00 -5.26
C VAL A 42 26.61 8.21 -5.93
N ILE A 43 26.50 9.35 -5.24
CA ILE A 43 25.93 10.60 -5.78
C ILE A 43 27.00 11.50 -6.44
N THR A 44 28.28 11.39 -6.06
CA THR A 44 29.40 12.18 -6.60
C THR A 44 30.15 11.49 -7.73
N ASN A 45 30.00 10.18 -7.96
CA ASN A 45 30.55 9.52 -9.15
C ASN A 45 29.86 9.95 -10.46
N VAL A 46 28.80 10.75 -10.38
CA VAL A 46 28.18 11.44 -11.53
C VAL A 46 28.75 12.87 -11.71
N LYS A 47 29.63 13.38 -10.83
CA LYS A 47 30.02 14.80 -10.85
C LYS A 47 31.49 15.20 -10.59
N SER A 48 32.46 14.30 -10.42
CA SER A 48 33.86 14.76 -10.31
C SER A 48 34.90 13.84 -10.97
N LYS A 49 35.10 14.05 -12.27
CA LYS A 49 36.46 14.18 -12.80
C LYS A 49 36.83 15.66 -12.68
N ASN A 50 37.44 16.07 -11.56
CA ASN A 50 38.44 17.15 -11.47
C ASN A 50 38.69 17.56 -10.01
N GLY A 51 39.97 17.60 -9.62
CA GLY A 51 40.44 18.49 -8.55
C GLY A 51 40.88 17.78 -7.27
N SER A 52 42.20 17.79 -7.05
CA SER A 52 42.92 17.35 -5.85
C SER A 52 42.85 18.38 -4.72
N GLY A 53 42.92 17.91 -3.46
CA GLY A 53 43.08 18.80 -2.30
C GLY A 53 43.21 18.04 -0.97
N LYS A 54 44.34 18.23 -0.28
CA LYS A 54 44.80 17.53 0.94
C LYS A 54 43.94 17.84 2.18
N GLY A 55 43.67 16.82 3.00
CA GLY A 55 42.93 16.91 4.27
C GLY A 55 43.76 17.38 5.46
N LYS A 56 43.14 18.19 6.32
CA LYS A 56 43.56 18.50 7.70
C LYS A 56 42.71 17.66 8.66
N GLU A 57 43.37 17.16 9.70
CA GLU A 57 42.79 16.48 10.87
C GLU A 57 41.70 17.33 11.55
N VAL A 58 40.57 16.69 11.88
CA VAL A 58 39.52 17.26 12.73
C VAL A 58 39.25 16.29 13.86
N VAL A 59 39.46 16.79 15.07
CA VAL A 59 39.16 16.17 16.37
C VAL A 59 37.65 15.98 16.51
N LEU A 60 37.26 14.83 17.06
CA LEU A 60 35.87 14.41 17.28
C LEU A 60 35.31 15.10 18.54
N GLU A 61 34.27 15.91 18.37
CA GLU A 61 33.29 16.18 19.42
C GLU A 61 31.92 15.62 18.99
N GLU A 62 31.41 14.70 19.80
CA GLU A 62 30.02 14.22 19.78
C GLU A 62 29.13 15.28 20.45
N ASP A 63 28.37 16.07 19.68
CA ASP A 63 26.91 16.19 19.86
C ASP A 63 26.26 17.13 18.81
N LYS A 64 25.16 16.65 18.22
CA LYS A 64 23.97 17.40 17.77
C LYS A 64 24.17 18.73 17.01
N ASN A 65 24.45 18.65 15.72
CA ASN A 65 23.93 19.66 14.79
C ASN A 65 23.60 19.04 13.43
N TRP A 66 22.35 18.59 13.26
CA TRP A 66 21.86 18.20 11.94
C TRP A 66 21.91 19.41 11.01
N GLY A 67 22.56 19.27 9.85
CA GLY A 67 22.53 20.32 8.83
C GLY A 67 21.11 20.51 8.29
N GLU A 68 20.81 21.67 7.71
CA GLU A 68 19.48 21.96 7.14
C GLU A 68 19.03 20.91 6.11
N ALA A 69 19.97 20.39 5.30
CA ALA A 69 19.69 19.34 4.33
C ALA A 69 19.31 18.00 4.98
N ASP A 70 19.88 17.67 6.14
CA ASP A 70 19.51 16.45 6.86
C ASP A 70 18.14 16.60 7.53
N LYS A 71 17.87 17.76 8.13
CA LYS A 71 16.55 18.08 8.70
C LYS A 71 15.47 18.01 7.62
N MET A 72 15.76 18.50 6.42
CA MET A 72 14.83 18.41 5.29
C MET A 72 14.59 16.96 4.86
N ARG A 73 15.63 16.12 4.77
CA ARG A 73 15.47 14.70 4.45
C ARG A 73 14.65 13.95 5.50
N GLU A 74 14.86 14.26 6.77
CA GLU A 74 14.08 13.65 7.86
C GLU A 74 12.63 14.12 7.83
N TRP A 75 12.38 15.40 7.54
CA TRP A 75 11.04 15.92 7.29
C TRP A 75 10.37 15.23 6.09
N GLU A 76 11.09 15.03 4.99
CA GLU A 76 10.58 14.34 3.80
C GLU A 76 10.18 12.90 4.15
N PHE A 77 11.02 12.19 4.91
CA PHE A 77 10.75 10.84 5.34
C PHE A 77 9.54 10.76 6.28
N ASN A 78 9.51 11.57 7.34
CA ASN A 78 8.41 11.58 8.32
C ASN A 78 7.08 11.97 7.69
N ARG A 79 7.10 12.79 6.64
CA ARG A 79 5.90 13.17 5.89
C ARG A 79 5.46 12.09 4.90
N ALA A 80 6.38 11.28 4.39
CA ALA A 80 6.07 10.20 3.46
C ALA A 80 5.61 8.92 4.16
N LEU A 81 6.13 8.62 5.36
CA LEU A 81 5.78 7.43 6.11
C LEU A 81 4.36 7.57 6.67
N GLN A 82 3.39 6.93 6.03
CA GLN A 82 1.99 6.98 6.43
C GLN A 82 1.67 6.00 7.57
N TYR A 83 2.31 4.84 7.51
CA TYR A 83 2.23 3.82 8.54
C TYR A 83 3.54 3.04 8.58
N GLU A 84 4.09 2.82 9.78
CA GLU A 84 5.37 2.13 9.96
C GLU A 84 5.21 0.63 10.23
N GLY A 85 4.14 0.25 10.92
CA GLY A 85 3.94 -1.09 11.45
C GLY A 85 4.99 -1.52 12.50
N THR A 86 4.89 -2.76 12.94
CA THR A 86 5.86 -3.37 13.89
C THR A 86 7.20 -3.70 13.23
N GLY A 87 7.20 -3.86 11.90
CA GLY A 87 8.36 -4.26 11.12
C GLY A 87 8.75 -5.74 11.25
N SER A 88 7.95 -6.58 11.91
CA SER A 88 8.28 -8.00 12.19
C SER A 88 8.76 -8.78 10.96
N ARG A 89 7.98 -8.75 9.87
CA ARG A 89 8.32 -9.41 8.60
C ARG A 89 9.54 -8.79 7.91
N ILE A 90 9.68 -7.46 7.96
CA ILE A 90 10.86 -6.76 7.40
C ILE A 90 12.12 -7.17 8.15
N GLN A 91 12.06 -7.31 9.46
CA GLN A 91 13.20 -7.73 10.27
C GLN A 91 13.58 -9.17 9.98
N ALA A 92 12.61 -10.08 9.82
CA ALA A 92 12.87 -11.45 9.39
C ALA A 92 13.55 -11.51 8.00
N PHE A 93 13.08 -10.69 7.05
CA PHE A 93 13.74 -10.54 5.73
C PHE A 93 15.19 -10.04 5.86
N ILE A 94 15.43 -9.00 6.66
CA ILE A 94 16.77 -8.46 6.91
C ILE A 94 17.67 -9.50 7.55
N ASP A 95 17.18 -10.29 8.51
CA ASP A 95 17.93 -11.35 9.17
C ASP A 95 18.30 -12.48 8.20
N LYS A 96 17.37 -12.87 7.31
CA LYS A 96 17.66 -13.79 6.21
C LYS A 96 18.80 -13.23 5.33
N ALA A 97 18.68 -11.99 4.86
CA ALA A 97 19.67 -11.36 3.99
C ALA A 97 21.05 -11.21 4.68
N ARG A 98 21.08 -10.82 5.97
CA ARG A 98 22.31 -10.73 6.78
C ARG A 98 23.02 -12.06 6.98
N SER A 99 22.27 -13.15 7.02
CA SER A 99 22.84 -14.50 7.12
C SER A 99 23.54 -14.96 5.84
N GLY A 100 23.53 -14.14 4.78
CA GLY A 100 24.13 -14.45 3.48
C GLY A 100 23.29 -15.40 2.63
N LYS A 101 22.08 -15.77 3.08
CA LYS A 101 21.13 -16.56 2.29
C LYS A 101 20.58 -15.71 1.13
N PRO A 102 20.33 -16.31 -0.04
CA PRO A 102 19.74 -15.59 -1.15
C PRO A 102 18.31 -15.18 -0.84
N PHE A 103 17.88 -14.08 -1.46
CA PHE A 103 16.50 -13.60 -1.34
C PHE A 103 15.89 -13.21 -2.69
N THR A 104 14.56 -13.19 -2.73
CA THR A 104 13.79 -12.76 -3.89
C THR A 104 12.98 -11.51 -3.57
N VAL A 105 13.21 -10.44 -4.32
CA VAL A 105 12.38 -9.22 -4.28
C VAL A 105 11.40 -9.26 -5.45
N SER A 106 10.12 -9.07 -5.16
CA SER A 106 9.05 -9.08 -6.15
C SER A 106 8.23 -7.80 -6.12
N VAL A 107 7.63 -7.46 -7.25
CA VAL A 107 6.83 -6.24 -7.41
C VAL A 107 5.44 -6.60 -7.92
N ILE A 108 4.42 -6.07 -7.26
CA ILE A 108 3.05 -6.03 -7.76
C ILE A 108 2.68 -4.55 -7.93
N GLY A 109 2.33 -4.15 -9.14
CA GLY A 109 2.01 -2.75 -9.36
C GLY A 109 1.52 -2.40 -10.75
N GLY A 110 1.22 -1.12 -10.91
CA GLY A 110 0.70 -0.57 -12.15
C GLY A 110 1.76 -0.16 -13.17
N SER A 111 1.40 0.83 -14.00
CA SER A 111 2.27 1.31 -15.08
C SER A 111 3.51 2.04 -14.55
N VAL A 112 3.42 2.73 -13.42
CA VAL A 112 4.58 3.35 -12.76
C VAL A 112 5.56 2.27 -12.33
N SER A 113 5.10 1.24 -11.63
CA SER A 113 5.93 0.09 -11.25
C SER A 113 6.55 -0.65 -12.44
N LYS A 114 5.82 -0.79 -13.55
CA LYS A 114 6.35 -1.32 -14.81
C LYS A 114 7.46 -0.44 -15.40
N GLY A 115 7.55 0.83 -15.01
CA GLY A 115 8.57 1.79 -15.44
C GLY A 115 8.09 2.76 -16.51
N ARG A 116 6.79 2.80 -16.82
CA ARG A 116 6.22 3.71 -17.82
C ARG A 116 6.66 5.15 -17.50
N GLY A 117 7.37 5.74 -18.46
CA GLY A 117 7.87 7.10 -18.36
C GLY A 117 9.35 7.25 -18.10
N LEU A 118 10.04 6.13 -17.93
CA LEU A 118 11.49 6.06 -17.96
C LEU A 118 11.99 5.78 -19.39
N LYS A 119 13.30 5.85 -19.58
CA LYS A 119 13.92 5.39 -20.82
C LYS A 119 14.21 3.88 -20.73
N PRO A 120 13.77 3.07 -21.70
CA PRO A 120 14.18 1.68 -21.79
C PRO A 120 15.72 1.59 -21.90
N PRO A 121 16.35 0.53 -21.34
CA PRO A 121 17.77 0.30 -21.57
C PRO A 121 18.04 0.15 -23.08
N SER A 122 19.21 0.59 -23.53
CA SER A 122 19.68 0.31 -24.89
C SER A 122 19.76 -1.20 -25.09
N THR A 123 19.42 -1.71 -26.28
CA THR A 123 19.49 -3.16 -26.60
C THR A 123 20.87 -3.77 -26.34
N SER A 124 21.94 -2.96 -26.42
CA SER A 124 23.33 -3.33 -26.09
C SER A 124 23.66 -3.39 -24.59
N GLN A 125 22.75 -2.96 -23.71
CA GLN A 125 22.89 -2.97 -22.25
C GLN A 125 22.00 -4.01 -21.58
N ILE A 126 21.16 -4.71 -22.33
CA ILE A 126 20.48 -5.91 -21.86
C ILE A 126 21.55 -7.00 -21.86
N PRO A 127 22.01 -7.50 -20.69
CA PRO A 127 22.91 -8.64 -20.66
C PRO A 127 22.26 -9.80 -21.41
N ASN A 128 22.98 -10.42 -22.35
CA ASN A 128 22.52 -11.63 -23.05
C ASN A 128 22.18 -12.79 -22.07
N ASP A 129 22.62 -12.70 -20.81
CA ASP A 129 22.37 -13.65 -19.73
C ASP A 129 21.10 -13.38 -18.91
N ILE A 130 20.35 -12.29 -19.16
CA ILE A 130 18.95 -12.23 -18.69
C ILE A 130 18.16 -13.09 -19.67
N GLY A 131 18.25 -14.41 -19.50
CA GLY A 131 17.56 -15.36 -20.35
C GLY A 131 16.10 -14.96 -20.54
N GLU A 132 15.52 -15.31 -21.69
CA GLU A 132 14.11 -15.16 -22.05
C GLU A 132 13.12 -15.78 -21.02
N THR A 133 13.61 -16.28 -19.90
CA THR A 133 12.94 -17.05 -18.87
C THR A 133 12.79 -16.33 -17.53
N GLN A 134 13.06 -15.02 -17.41
CA GLN A 134 12.62 -14.25 -16.24
C GLN A 134 11.18 -13.77 -16.43
N PHE A 135 10.26 -14.64 -16.04
CA PHE A 135 8.82 -14.49 -16.10
C PHE A 135 8.28 -13.27 -15.31
N GLY A 136 7.10 -12.80 -15.75
CA GLY A 136 6.62 -11.42 -15.64
C GLY A 136 6.80 -10.75 -17.00
N ALA A 137 6.12 -9.64 -17.31
CA ALA A 137 6.45 -8.87 -18.53
C ALA A 137 7.98 -8.68 -18.59
N PRO A 138 8.66 -8.62 -19.75
CA PRO A 138 10.14 -8.67 -19.90
C PRO A 138 10.91 -7.48 -19.24
N THR A 139 10.62 -7.13 -17.99
CA THR A 139 10.48 -5.74 -17.52
C THR A 139 11.49 -5.37 -16.45
N LEU A 140 12.76 -5.47 -16.80
CA LEU A 140 13.73 -4.44 -16.39
C LEU A 140 13.58 -3.26 -17.35
N TYR A 141 12.52 -2.47 -17.15
CA TYR A 141 12.23 -1.33 -18.04
C TYR A 141 13.29 -0.22 -17.92
N SER A 142 13.94 -0.01 -16.77
CA SER A 142 15.02 0.97 -16.65
C SER A 142 15.79 0.79 -15.34
N LYS A 143 17.09 1.17 -15.32
CA LYS A 143 17.86 1.32 -14.07
C LYS A 143 17.37 2.50 -13.21
N GLU A 144 16.62 3.42 -13.80
CA GLU A 144 15.97 4.52 -13.09
C GLU A 144 14.65 4.12 -12.43
N ASN A 145 14.19 2.87 -12.61
CA ASN A 145 12.96 2.39 -12.02
C ASN A 145 13.12 2.25 -10.50
N LEU A 146 12.14 2.74 -9.74
CA LEU A 146 12.18 2.79 -8.28
C LEU A 146 12.46 1.42 -7.65
N HIS A 147 11.86 0.36 -8.19
CA HIS A 147 11.99 -1.00 -7.68
C HIS A 147 13.37 -1.58 -7.96
N VAL A 148 13.93 -1.25 -9.13
CA VAL A 148 15.29 -1.64 -9.53
C VAL A 148 16.32 -0.93 -8.65
N ILE A 149 16.12 0.35 -8.34
CA ILE A 149 17.00 1.11 -7.43
C ILE A 149 16.99 0.47 -6.03
N ILE A 150 15.81 0.09 -5.51
CA ILE A 150 15.68 -0.60 -4.22
C ILE A 150 16.42 -1.95 -4.24
N PHE A 151 16.20 -2.76 -5.27
CA PHE A 151 16.87 -4.05 -5.41
C PHE A 151 18.39 -3.92 -5.57
N ASP A 152 18.88 -3.03 -6.43
CA ASP A 152 20.32 -2.80 -6.62
C ASP A 152 20.98 -2.36 -5.29
N TRP A 153 20.28 -1.55 -4.48
CA TRP A 153 20.74 -1.19 -3.13
C TRP A 153 20.76 -2.39 -2.17
N LEU A 154 19.70 -3.20 -2.14
CA LEU A 154 19.65 -4.43 -1.33
C LEU A 154 20.75 -5.42 -1.72
N ASN A 155 20.93 -5.65 -3.02
CA ASN A 155 21.92 -6.57 -3.56
C ASN A 155 23.36 -6.08 -3.30
N THR A 156 23.56 -4.77 -3.24
CA THR A 156 24.86 -4.19 -2.81
C THR A 156 25.06 -4.33 -1.30
N THR A 157 24.00 -4.20 -0.51
CA THR A 157 24.04 -4.23 0.96
C THR A 157 24.21 -5.66 1.49
N PHE A 158 23.56 -6.64 0.85
CA PHE A 158 23.57 -8.06 1.19
C PHE A 158 23.90 -8.89 -0.07
N PRO A 159 25.17 -8.92 -0.50
CA PRO A 159 25.56 -9.53 -1.75
C PRO A 159 25.42 -11.05 -1.70
N ASN A 160 24.67 -11.59 -2.67
CA ASN A 160 24.61 -13.01 -2.97
C ASN A 160 24.29 -13.18 -4.48
N PRO A 161 25.02 -14.03 -5.23
CA PRO A 161 24.82 -14.20 -6.68
C PRO A 161 23.45 -14.80 -7.06
N GLU A 162 22.77 -15.46 -6.13
CA GLU A 162 21.45 -16.06 -6.34
C GLU A 162 20.30 -15.13 -5.91
N ASN A 163 20.58 -13.87 -5.53
CA ASN A 163 19.53 -12.88 -5.30
C ASN A 163 18.73 -12.62 -6.58
N ARG A 164 17.40 -12.59 -6.48
CA ARG A 164 16.50 -12.43 -7.63
C ARG A 164 15.63 -11.19 -7.50
N PHE A 165 15.37 -10.56 -8.65
CA PHE A 165 14.40 -9.48 -8.79
C PHE A 165 13.35 -9.86 -9.82
N ILE A 166 12.08 -9.81 -9.44
CA ILE A 166 10.95 -10.15 -10.32
C ILE A 166 9.98 -8.97 -10.36
N ASN A 167 9.83 -8.35 -11.54
CA ASN A 167 8.86 -7.28 -11.73
C ASN A 167 7.56 -7.83 -12.32
N GLY A 168 6.59 -8.12 -11.47
CA GLY A 168 5.25 -8.60 -11.85
C GLY A 168 4.28 -7.48 -12.19
N ALA A 169 4.74 -6.25 -12.40
CA ALA A 169 3.88 -5.10 -12.64
C ALA A 169 3.24 -5.11 -14.04
N GLN A 170 1.94 -4.78 -14.09
CA GLN A 170 1.18 -4.69 -15.33
C GLN A 170 0.42 -3.36 -15.41
N GLY A 171 0.66 -2.62 -16.50
CA GLY A 171 0.14 -1.27 -16.64
C GLY A 171 -1.39 -1.22 -16.78
N GLY A 172 -2.04 -0.33 -16.03
CA GLY A 172 -3.49 -0.11 -16.15
C GLY A 172 -4.35 -1.20 -15.52
N ILE A 173 -3.81 -1.91 -14.53
CA ILE A 173 -4.44 -3.00 -13.79
C ILE A 173 -4.32 -2.69 -12.29
N GLY A 174 -5.42 -2.88 -11.54
CA GLY A 174 -5.52 -2.61 -10.11
C GLY A 174 -5.52 -3.85 -9.22
N ALA A 175 -5.72 -3.66 -7.92
CA ALA A 175 -5.74 -4.72 -6.92
C ALA A 175 -6.84 -5.76 -7.16
N GLY A 176 -7.97 -5.36 -7.77
CA GLY A 176 -9.04 -6.30 -8.11
C GLY A 176 -8.61 -7.46 -9.02
N TYR A 177 -7.64 -7.25 -9.91
CA TYR A 177 -7.05 -8.35 -10.71
C TYR A 177 -5.93 -9.04 -9.95
N PHE A 178 -4.99 -8.27 -9.38
CA PHE A 178 -3.83 -8.86 -8.72
C PHE A 178 -4.24 -9.72 -7.52
N GLY A 179 -5.31 -9.38 -6.81
CA GLY A 179 -5.80 -10.18 -5.68
C GLY A 179 -6.13 -11.62 -6.05
N TRP A 180 -6.50 -11.86 -7.31
CA TRP A 180 -6.75 -13.18 -7.85
C TRP A 180 -5.55 -13.76 -8.59
N CYS A 181 -4.81 -12.92 -9.32
CA CYS A 181 -3.85 -13.38 -10.33
C CYS A 181 -2.38 -13.19 -9.94
N PHE A 182 -2.04 -12.65 -8.75
CA PHE A 182 -0.66 -12.28 -8.42
C PHE A 182 0.34 -13.44 -8.53
N LYS A 183 -0.08 -14.69 -8.26
CA LYS A 183 0.80 -15.87 -8.36
C LYS A 183 1.25 -16.17 -9.78
N GLU A 184 0.55 -15.65 -10.78
CA GLU A 184 1.01 -15.70 -12.16
C GLU A 184 2.16 -14.70 -12.45
N HIS A 185 2.25 -13.64 -11.65
CA HIS A 185 3.18 -12.51 -11.85
C HIS A 185 4.42 -12.56 -10.97
N ILE A 186 4.33 -13.15 -9.78
CA ILE A 186 5.43 -13.27 -8.82
C ILE A 186 5.54 -14.71 -8.30
N PRO A 187 6.74 -15.19 -7.95
CA PRO A 187 6.89 -16.55 -7.44
C PRO A 187 6.41 -16.67 -5.98
N GLU A 188 5.99 -17.86 -5.57
CA GLU A 188 5.53 -18.09 -4.18
C GLU A 188 6.66 -18.01 -3.14
N ASP A 189 7.91 -18.08 -3.59
CA ASP A 189 9.11 -17.99 -2.75
C ASP A 189 9.68 -16.56 -2.63
N SER A 190 8.89 -15.53 -2.96
CA SER A 190 9.22 -14.12 -2.68
C SER A 190 9.50 -13.90 -1.19
N ASP A 191 10.49 -13.07 -0.87
CA ASP A 191 10.87 -12.71 0.51
C ASP A 191 10.51 -11.26 0.87
N LEU A 192 10.57 -10.37 -0.13
CA LEU A 192 10.12 -8.98 -0.04
C LEU A 192 9.24 -8.66 -1.24
N ILE A 193 8.07 -8.11 -1.00
CA ILE A 193 7.10 -7.71 -2.03
C ILE A 193 6.83 -6.21 -1.92
N LEU A 194 7.08 -5.49 -3.01
CA LEU A 194 6.76 -4.08 -3.14
C LEU A 194 5.42 -3.94 -3.86
N VAL A 195 4.44 -3.32 -3.21
CA VAL A 195 3.07 -3.14 -3.74
C VAL A 195 2.84 -1.67 -4.09
N GLU A 196 2.32 -1.38 -5.28
CA GLU A 196 2.06 -0.01 -5.73
C GLU A 196 0.80 0.06 -6.61
N GLN A 197 -0.33 0.51 -6.03
CA GLN A 197 -1.64 0.54 -6.69
C GLN A 197 -2.39 1.89 -6.56
N GLY A 198 -1.77 2.91 -5.95
CA GLY A 198 -2.41 4.18 -5.59
C GLY A 198 -3.04 5.01 -6.72
N ILE A 199 -2.68 4.72 -7.98
CA ILE A 199 -3.25 5.35 -9.19
C ILE A 199 -4.19 4.40 -9.94
N ASN A 200 -3.97 3.09 -9.81
CA ASN A 200 -4.64 2.05 -10.58
C ASN A 200 -5.96 1.61 -9.97
N ASP A 201 -6.11 1.72 -8.66
CA ASP A 201 -7.40 1.51 -8.03
C ASP A 201 -8.30 2.76 -8.16
N LEU A 202 -9.60 2.53 -8.23
CA LEU A 202 -10.60 3.60 -8.33
C LEU A 202 -10.84 4.22 -6.96
N LEU A 203 -11.41 5.42 -6.94
CA LEU A 203 -11.97 5.99 -5.72
C LEU A 203 -13.38 5.41 -5.51
N ASP A 204 -13.43 4.12 -5.19
CA ASP A 204 -14.65 3.35 -4.92
C ASP A 204 -14.45 2.56 -3.62
N MET A 205 -15.49 2.45 -2.79
CA MET A 205 -15.45 1.70 -1.54
C MET A 205 -15.21 0.20 -1.76
N GLU A 206 -15.59 -0.35 -2.92
CA GLU A 206 -15.31 -1.76 -3.27
C GLU A 206 -13.81 -2.08 -3.23
N VAL A 207 -12.96 -1.08 -3.51
CA VAL A 207 -11.49 -1.22 -3.50
C VAL A 207 -10.95 -1.71 -2.16
N ILE A 208 -11.60 -1.40 -1.03
CA ILE A 208 -11.15 -1.88 0.28
C ILE A 208 -11.09 -3.41 0.30
N SER A 209 -12.16 -4.07 -0.17
CA SER A 209 -12.23 -5.54 -0.22
C SER A 209 -11.27 -6.14 -1.24
N LEU A 210 -11.11 -5.49 -2.41
CA LEU A 210 -10.24 -5.95 -3.48
C LEU A 210 -8.75 -5.84 -3.09
N TYR A 211 -8.38 -4.73 -2.47
CA TYR A 211 -7.03 -4.48 -1.98
C TYR A 211 -6.70 -5.37 -0.78
N GLU A 212 -7.66 -5.58 0.12
CA GLU A 212 -7.53 -6.57 1.20
C GLU A 212 -7.30 -7.99 0.67
N HIS A 213 -8.06 -8.44 -0.33
CA HIS A 213 -7.87 -9.77 -0.91
C HIS A 213 -6.44 -9.94 -1.44
N LEU A 214 -5.92 -8.95 -2.17
CA LEU A 214 -4.52 -8.93 -2.58
C LEU A 214 -3.56 -9.01 -1.39
N LEU A 215 -3.71 -8.12 -0.40
CA LEU A 215 -2.75 -8.03 0.69
C LEU A 215 -2.71 -9.33 1.52
N ARG A 216 -3.87 -9.91 1.81
CA ARG A 216 -3.98 -11.21 2.50
C ARG A 216 -3.26 -12.30 1.72
N GLY A 217 -3.54 -12.43 0.42
CA GLY A 217 -2.92 -13.44 -0.44
C GLY A 217 -1.39 -13.34 -0.47
N LEU A 218 -0.84 -12.12 -0.47
CA LEU A 218 0.61 -11.91 -0.41
C LEU A 218 1.21 -12.29 0.96
N LEU A 219 0.54 -11.93 2.06
CA LEU A 219 1.02 -12.21 3.42
C LEU A 219 0.94 -13.69 3.81
N GLU A 220 0.04 -14.43 3.16
CA GLU A 220 -0.17 -15.88 3.32
C GLU A 220 0.77 -16.74 2.47
N LEU A 221 1.63 -16.13 1.62
CA LEU A 221 2.63 -16.89 0.86
C LEU A 221 3.56 -17.70 1.79
N PRO A 222 4.06 -18.88 1.34
CA PRO A 222 4.81 -19.81 2.18
C PRO A 222 6.03 -19.20 2.89
N ASN A 223 6.76 -18.29 2.22
CA ASN A 223 7.93 -17.63 2.80
C ASN A 223 7.60 -16.52 3.81
N LYS A 224 6.32 -16.29 4.12
CA LYS A 224 5.82 -15.19 4.97
C LYS A 224 6.51 -13.86 4.62
N PRO A 225 6.44 -13.41 3.35
CA PRO A 225 7.24 -12.30 2.86
C PRO A 225 6.99 -11.00 3.65
N ALA A 226 8.02 -10.15 3.69
CA ALA A 226 7.83 -8.75 4.01
C ALA A 226 7.06 -8.07 2.87
N VAL A 227 6.07 -7.24 3.21
CA VAL A 227 5.37 -6.40 2.23
C VAL A 227 5.63 -4.95 2.57
N ILE A 228 5.91 -4.13 1.56
CA ILE A 228 5.98 -2.67 1.69
C ILE A 228 5.06 -2.06 0.64
N ASN A 229 4.10 -1.27 1.08
CA ASN A 229 3.24 -0.52 0.18
C ASN A 229 3.88 0.83 -0.17
N VAL A 230 3.90 1.14 -1.46
CA VAL A 230 4.41 2.39 -2.01
C VAL A 230 3.27 3.10 -2.73
N GLU A 231 2.92 4.29 -2.26
CA GLU A 231 1.82 5.07 -2.82
C GLU A 231 2.36 6.15 -3.75
N THR A 232 2.12 5.95 -5.05
CA THR A 232 2.25 7.00 -6.05
C THR A 232 0.94 7.78 -6.16
N PHE A 233 0.97 8.91 -6.86
CA PHE A 233 -0.22 9.74 -7.02
C PHE A 233 -0.26 10.38 -8.39
N THR A 234 -1.45 10.81 -8.77
CA THR A 234 -1.70 11.57 -9.99
C THR A 234 -2.51 12.81 -9.66
N THR A 235 -2.26 13.89 -10.38
CA THR A 235 -3.10 15.10 -10.31
C THR A 235 -4.19 15.12 -11.38
N LEU A 236 -4.35 14.04 -12.17
CA LEU A 236 -5.24 13.94 -13.34
C LEU A 236 -6.73 14.23 -13.05
N PHE A 237 -7.15 14.00 -11.81
CA PHE A 237 -8.54 14.13 -11.37
C PHE A 237 -8.74 15.42 -10.58
N SER A 238 -9.98 15.88 -10.50
CA SER A 238 -10.35 17.12 -9.79
C SER A 238 -10.06 17.07 -8.29
N SER A 239 -9.94 15.87 -7.71
CA SER A 239 -9.59 15.66 -6.32
C SER A 239 -8.18 15.06 -6.18
N LEU A 240 -7.48 15.48 -5.14
CA LEU A 240 -6.20 14.88 -4.70
C LEU A 240 -6.42 13.63 -3.81
N LEU A 241 -7.67 13.31 -3.52
CA LEU A 241 -8.05 12.04 -2.90
C LEU A 241 -7.83 10.91 -3.91
N SER A 242 -7.14 9.86 -3.48
CA SER A 242 -6.87 8.66 -4.28
C SER A 242 -7.23 7.41 -3.49
N SER A 243 -7.21 6.26 -4.16
CA SER A 243 -7.44 4.95 -3.54
C SER A 243 -6.48 4.65 -2.39
N SER A 244 -5.31 5.30 -2.34
CA SER A 244 -4.38 5.26 -1.20
C SER A 244 -5.07 5.49 0.16
N ALA A 245 -6.09 6.36 0.23
CA ALA A 245 -6.85 6.58 1.46
C ALA A 245 -7.63 5.33 1.92
N PHE A 246 -8.11 4.51 0.99
CA PHE A 246 -8.76 3.23 1.27
C PHE A 246 -7.74 2.13 1.61
N HIS A 247 -6.58 2.14 0.95
CA HIS A 247 -5.50 1.19 1.26
C HIS A 247 -5.03 1.33 2.71
N GLN A 248 -4.95 2.55 3.26
CA GLN A 248 -4.43 2.78 4.62
C GLN A 248 -5.19 2.00 5.70
N GLY A 249 -6.52 1.90 5.60
CA GLY A 249 -7.31 1.12 6.58
C GLY A 249 -6.91 -0.35 6.60
N VAL A 250 -6.71 -0.92 5.41
CA VAL A 250 -6.27 -2.31 5.22
C VAL A 250 -4.83 -2.50 5.72
N LEU A 251 -3.91 -1.61 5.33
CA LEU A 251 -2.49 -1.68 5.68
C LEU A 251 -2.26 -1.62 7.19
N ASN A 252 -3.01 -0.76 7.89
CA ASN A 252 -2.96 -0.67 9.35
C ASN A 252 -3.44 -1.96 10.03
N PHE A 253 -4.51 -2.57 9.51
CA PHE A 253 -5.07 -3.80 10.07
C PHE A 253 -4.12 -4.99 9.92
N TYR A 254 -3.40 -5.07 8.79
CA TYR A 254 -2.47 -6.17 8.49
C TYR A 254 -1.01 -5.88 8.86
N ASP A 255 -0.74 -4.78 9.56
CA ASP A 255 0.60 -4.39 10.01
C ASP A 255 1.63 -4.26 8.85
N VAL A 256 1.23 -3.61 7.75
CA VAL A 256 2.07 -3.44 6.55
C VAL A 256 2.47 -1.98 6.36
N PRO A 257 3.77 -1.63 6.37
CA PRO A 257 4.20 -0.25 6.21
C PRO A 257 3.80 0.36 4.86
N SER A 258 3.48 1.65 4.90
CA SER A 258 3.04 2.44 3.75
C SER A 258 3.87 3.72 3.63
N ILE A 259 4.41 3.96 2.44
CA ILE A 259 5.21 5.14 2.11
C ILE A 259 4.59 5.85 0.91
N ALA A 260 4.21 7.12 1.07
CA ALA A 260 3.57 7.93 0.03
C ALA A 260 4.44 9.10 -0.42
N ILE A 261 4.71 9.18 -1.72
CA ILE A 261 5.47 10.30 -2.29
C ILE A 261 4.62 11.57 -2.48
N ARG A 262 3.29 11.42 -2.51
CA ARG A 262 2.35 12.55 -2.65
C ARG A 262 2.62 13.62 -1.62
N ASP A 263 2.75 13.21 -0.36
CA ASP A 263 2.77 14.14 0.76
C ASP A 263 4.07 14.95 0.79
N VAL A 264 5.14 14.44 0.17
CA VAL A 264 6.41 15.17 -0.06
C VAL A 264 6.34 16.07 -1.30
N ILE A 265 5.82 15.56 -2.41
CA ILE A 265 5.87 16.27 -3.70
C ILE A 265 4.81 17.37 -3.78
N LEU A 266 3.61 17.13 -3.27
CA LEU A 266 2.46 18.02 -3.45
C LEU A 266 2.71 19.45 -2.91
N PRO A 267 3.26 19.68 -1.71
CA PRO A 267 3.59 21.03 -1.25
C PRO A 267 4.55 21.78 -2.19
N ARG A 268 5.46 21.05 -2.85
CA ARG A 268 6.39 21.64 -3.84
C ARG A 268 5.62 22.04 -5.09
N ILE A 269 4.78 21.15 -5.63
CA ILE A 269 3.94 21.44 -6.79
C ILE A 269 3.09 22.69 -6.55
N LEU A 270 2.42 22.79 -5.40
CA LEU A 270 1.56 23.93 -5.09
C LEU A 270 2.34 25.25 -4.96
N ALA A 271 3.60 25.20 -4.56
CA ALA A 271 4.45 26.39 -4.43
C ALA A 271 4.94 26.95 -5.78
N ASP A 272 5.24 26.09 -6.76
CA ASP A 272 5.67 26.51 -8.11
C ASP A 272 5.31 25.45 -9.16
N PRO A 273 4.04 25.41 -9.63
CA PRO A 273 3.56 24.36 -10.53
C PRO A 273 4.39 24.26 -11.81
N ASN A 274 4.75 25.40 -12.40
CA ASN A 274 5.47 25.49 -13.67
C ASN A 274 6.85 24.83 -13.60
N LYS A 275 7.59 24.99 -12.48
CA LYS A 275 8.90 24.35 -12.32
C LYS A 275 8.83 22.94 -11.76
N GLN A 276 7.83 22.65 -10.93
CA GLN A 276 7.78 21.42 -10.14
C GLN A 276 7.06 20.30 -10.89
N MET A 277 6.02 20.59 -11.65
CA MET A 277 5.32 19.56 -12.43
C MET A 277 6.27 18.84 -13.42
N PRO A 278 7.07 19.53 -14.27
CA PRO A 278 8.03 18.86 -15.17
C PRO A 278 9.20 18.19 -14.45
N ARG A 279 9.42 18.55 -13.17
CA ARG A 279 10.47 17.94 -12.35
C ARG A 279 10.04 16.57 -11.83
N TRP A 280 8.78 16.42 -11.41
CA TRP A 280 8.29 15.24 -10.70
C TRP A 280 7.46 14.30 -11.57
N PHE A 281 6.86 14.80 -12.65
CA PHE A 281 6.13 14.00 -13.63
C PHE A 281 6.90 13.86 -14.93
N ARG A 282 6.58 12.81 -15.69
CA ARG A 282 7.19 12.52 -16.98
C ARG A 282 6.92 13.65 -17.97
N THR A 283 7.96 14.04 -18.69
CA THR A 283 7.89 14.89 -19.89
C THR A 283 8.30 14.07 -21.12
N GLY A 284 7.92 14.52 -22.31
CA GLY A 284 8.36 13.91 -23.57
C GLY A 284 7.74 14.59 -24.77
N ASP A 285 8.31 14.36 -25.95
CA ASP A 285 7.80 14.93 -27.21
C ASP A 285 6.39 14.43 -27.55
N ASP A 286 5.99 13.28 -27.00
CA ASP A 286 4.64 12.72 -27.09
C ASP A 286 3.62 13.46 -26.20
N VAL A 287 4.08 14.25 -25.24
CA VAL A 287 3.24 15.08 -24.38
C VAL A 287 3.21 16.50 -24.94
N THR A 288 2.22 16.78 -25.77
CA THR A 288 2.15 18.02 -26.55
C THR A 288 1.17 19.03 -25.95
N LEU A 289 1.33 20.31 -26.30
CA LEU A 289 0.36 21.37 -25.96
C LEU A 289 -1.04 21.14 -26.56
N ALA A 290 -1.16 20.24 -27.53
CA ALA A 290 -2.44 19.84 -28.11
C ALA A 290 -3.20 18.81 -27.26
N ASP A 291 -2.53 18.14 -26.31
CA ASP A 291 -3.18 17.19 -25.39
C ASP A 291 -4.22 17.94 -24.53
N PRO A 292 -5.49 17.52 -24.53
CA PRO A 292 -6.53 18.12 -23.68
C PRO A 292 -6.11 18.19 -22.20
N LYS A 293 -5.39 17.20 -21.70
CA LYS A 293 -4.89 17.16 -20.31
C LYS A 293 -3.91 18.30 -20.05
N VAL A 294 -3.08 18.68 -21.02
CA VAL A 294 -2.11 19.77 -20.87
C VAL A 294 -2.81 21.13 -20.75
N LYS A 295 -3.92 21.32 -21.47
CA LYS A 295 -4.75 22.53 -21.34
C LYS A 295 -5.36 22.64 -19.94
N ASP A 296 -5.83 21.53 -19.37
CA ASP A 296 -6.41 21.49 -18.02
C ASP A 296 -5.42 21.96 -16.93
N TYR A 297 -4.11 21.78 -17.14
CA TYR A 297 -3.05 22.23 -16.21
C TYR A 297 -2.36 23.52 -16.65
N GLY A 298 -3.09 24.43 -17.30
CA GLY A 298 -2.56 25.75 -17.66
C GLY A 298 -1.45 25.71 -18.72
N GLY A 299 -1.42 24.67 -19.55
CA GLY A 299 -0.47 24.55 -20.66
C GLY A 299 0.88 23.93 -20.29
N ILE A 300 1.01 23.26 -19.14
CA ILE A 300 2.24 22.56 -18.74
C ILE A 300 2.29 21.18 -19.43
N PRO A 301 3.25 20.89 -20.33
CA PRO A 301 3.30 19.64 -21.08
C PRO A 301 3.90 18.50 -20.25
N VAL A 302 3.10 17.93 -19.35
CA VAL A 302 3.48 16.83 -18.46
C VAL A 302 2.46 15.69 -18.44
N ASP A 303 2.96 14.47 -18.36
CA ASP A 303 2.15 13.28 -18.10
C ASP A 303 1.95 13.14 -16.59
N VAL A 304 0.81 13.66 -16.12
CA VAL A 304 0.45 13.70 -14.70
C VAL A 304 0.11 12.34 -14.09
N MET A 305 0.14 11.24 -14.85
CA MET A 305 -0.05 9.87 -14.33
C MET A 305 1.27 9.20 -13.98
N HIS A 306 2.35 9.54 -14.68
CA HIS A 306 3.62 8.83 -14.57
C HIS A 306 4.70 9.74 -14.01
N ILE A 307 5.32 9.32 -12.91
CA ILE A 307 6.40 10.08 -12.29
C ILE A 307 7.67 10.06 -13.14
N SER A 308 8.48 11.11 -13.02
CA SER A 308 9.77 11.23 -13.71
C SER A 308 10.83 10.30 -13.10
N PRO A 309 12.02 10.14 -13.72
CA PRO A 309 13.16 9.48 -13.08
C PRO A 309 13.49 10.03 -11.68
N ARG A 310 13.25 11.34 -11.44
CA ARG A 310 13.43 11.93 -10.10
C ARG A 310 12.34 11.51 -9.13
N GLY A 311 11.10 11.36 -9.58
CA GLY A 311 10.02 10.83 -8.76
C GLY A 311 10.28 9.38 -8.35
N HIS A 312 10.74 8.55 -9.30
CA HIS A 312 11.18 7.18 -9.01
C HIS A 312 12.33 7.14 -7.99
N ALA A 313 13.37 7.98 -8.18
CA ALA A 313 14.49 8.05 -7.24
C ALA A 313 14.05 8.51 -5.83
N LEU A 314 13.09 9.44 -5.72
CA LEU A 314 12.53 9.85 -4.43
C LEU A 314 11.79 8.69 -3.75
N ALA A 315 10.89 8.00 -4.49
CA ALA A 315 10.16 6.85 -3.97
C ALA A 315 11.11 5.76 -3.46
N ALA A 316 12.10 5.39 -4.28
CA ALA A 316 13.13 4.42 -3.91
C ALA A 316 13.94 4.88 -2.69
N GLY A 317 14.36 6.14 -2.65
CA GLY A 317 15.12 6.70 -1.54
C GLY A 317 14.37 6.66 -0.21
N LEU A 318 13.05 6.90 -0.22
CA LEU A 318 12.21 6.83 0.98
C LEU A 318 12.06 5.38 1.48
N VAL A 319 11.84 4.42 0.58
CA VAL A 319 11.81 2.98 0.92
C VAL A 319 13.17 2.52 1.46
N ILE A 320 14.26 2.90 0.80
CA ILE A 320 15.63 2.58 1.26
C ILE A 320 15.88 3.19 2.64
N ARG A 321 15.47 4.43 2.90
CA ARG A 321 15.60 5.08 4.21
C ARG A 321 14.80 4.35 5.31
N HIS A 322 13.61 3.85 4.99
CA HIS A 322 12.82 3.00 5.89
C HIS A 322 13.57 1.69 6.20
N LEU A 323 14.00 0.96 5.16
CA LEU A 323 14.76 -0.28 5.30
C LEU A 323 16.06 -0.08 6.08
N GLN A 324 16.79 1.01 5.86
CA GLN A 324 17.97 1.38 6.65
C GLN A 324 17.65 1.56 8.13
N GLY A 325 16.56 2.27 8.45
CA GLY A 325 16.11 2.40 9.84
C GLY A 325 15.78 1.04 10.47
N GLN A 326 15.18 0.13 9.72
CA GLN A 326 14.91 -1.23 10.17
C GLN A 326 16.22 -2.01 10.39
N ILE A 327 17.20 -1.92 9.48
CA ILE A 327 18.53 -2.52 9.62
C ILE A 327 19.21 -1.98 10.90
N GLU A 328 19.19 -0.68 11.13
CA GLU A 328 19.82 -0.08 12.32
C GLU A 328 19.18 -0.57 13.63
N ARG A 329 17.85 -0.72 13.66
CA ARG A 329 17.12 -1.22 14.84
C ARG A 329 17.43 -2.67 15.20
N SER A 330 17.76 -3.49 14.22
CA SER A 330 18.14 -4.90 14.41
C SER A 330 19.64 -5.15 14.44
N ALA A 331 20.48 -4.14 14.23
CA ALA A 331 21.92 -4.30 14.34
C ALA A 331 22.29 -4.72 15.79
N PRO A 332 23.13 -5.76 15.96
CA PRO A 332 23.64 -6.09 17.29
C PRO A 332 24.44 -4.88 17.83
N PRO A 333 24.41 -4.60 19.15
CA PRO A 333 25.21 -3.53 19.73
C PRO A 333 26.70 -3.70 19.35
N SER A 334 27.39 -2.59 19.01
CA SER A 334 28.77 -2.64 18.53
C SER A 334 29.72 -3.37 19.51
N TYR A 335 30.83 -3.89 18.97
CA TYR A 335 31.84 -4.68 19.69
C TYR A 335 32.40 -3.98 20.95
N PHE A 336 32.28 -2.64 21.06
CA PHE A 336 32.70 -1.88 22.24
C PHE A 336 31.74 -2.02 23.43
N ARG A 337 30.46 -2.34 23.21
CA ARG A 337 29.51 -2.71 24.28
C ARG A 337 29.67 -4.17 24.73
N LYS A 338 30.43 -5.00 24.00
CA LYS A 338 30.72 -6.40 24.38
C LYS A 338 31.74 -6.52 25.51
N THR A 339 32.69 -5.60 25.61
CA THR A 339 33.73 -5.61 26.64
C THR A 339 33.22 -5.11 27.99
N LEU A 340 32.39 -4.08 28.03
CA LEU A 340 31.76 -3.62 29.29
C LEU A 340 30.68 -4.60 29.82
N SER A 341 30.10 -5.41 28.95
CA SER A 341 28.95 -6.24 29.29
C SER A 341 29.28 -7.70 29.58
N ARG A 342 30.57 -8.07 29.65
CA ARG A 342 30.97 -9.36 30.26
C ARG A 342 30.62 -9.45 31.75
N PHE A 343 30.31 -8.33 32.40
CA PHE A 343 29.86 -8.27 33.78
C PHE A 343 28.32 -8.16 33.95
N ALA A 344 27.56 -8.13 32.85
CA ALA A 344 26.09 -8.18 32.89
C ALA A 344 25.63 -9.53 32.34
N SER A 345 25.29 -10.48 33.21
CA SER A 345 24.82 -11.82 32.86
C SER A 345 23.41 -11.86 32.23
N SER A 346 22.76 -10.71 32.06
CA SER A 346 21.45 -10.57 31.43
C SER A 346 21.55 -9.79 30.12
N TYR A 347 22.27 -10.34 29.14
CA TYR A 347 22.11 -9.86 27.78
C TYR A 347 20.69 -10.19 27.31
N ILE A 348 19.83 -9.19 27.33
CA ILE A 348 18.54 -9.19 26.65
C ILE A 348 18.85 -9.42 25.16
N ARG A 349 18.87 -10.68 24.73
CA ARG A 349 18.56 -11.00 23.33
C ARG A 349 17.21 -10.33 23.13
N LYS A 350 17.16 -9.28 22.31
CA LYS A 350 15.85 -8.76 21.86
C LYS A 350 15.10 -10.00 21.37
N PRO A 351 13.94 -10.34 21.96
CA PRO A 351 13.19 -11.49 21.49
C PRO A 351 12.97 -11.29 19.98
N PRO A 352 13.16 -12.35 19.16
CA PRO A 352 12.89 -12.22 17.74
C PRO A 352 11.47 -11.68 17.57
N LEU A 353 11.31 -10.65 16.75
CA LEU A 353 9.99 -10.12 16.44
C LEU A 353 9.18 -11.26 15.82
N ARG A 354 8.09 -11.64 16.47
CA ARG A 354 7.24 -12.74 16.02
C ARG A 354 6.44 -12.25 14.83
N ILE A 355 6.48 -13.00 13.73
CA ILE A 355 5.57 -12.77 12.61
C ILE A 355 4.23 -13.35 13.03
N LEU A 356 3.25 -12.48 13.19
CA LEU A 356 1.87 -12.90 13.42
C LEU A 356 1.31 -13.54 12.16
N ASP A 357 0.45 -14.52 12.36
CA ASP A 357 -0.34 -15.05 11.26
C ASP A 357 -1.34 -14.01 10.79
N VAL A 358 -1.72 -14.14 9.52
CA VAL A 358 -2.75 -13.29 8.93
C VAL A 358 -4.06 -13.55 9.66
N PRO A 359 -4.74 -12.52 10.20
CA PRO A 359 -6.00 -12.69 10.89
C PRO A 359 -7.00 -13.54 10.09
N SER A 360 -7.64 -14.53 10.73
CA SER A 360 -8.59 -15.39 10.03
C SER A 360 -9.78 -14.60 9.51
N THR A 361 -10.31 -13.70 10.34
CA THR A 361 -11.38 -12.76 10.00
C THR A 361 -10.83 -11.65 9.11
N SER A 362 -11.49 -11.42 7.98
CA SER A 362 -11.19 -10.28 7.11
C SER A 362 -11.75 -8.97 7.69
N LEU A 363 -11.08 -7.85 7.39
CA LEU A 363 -11.51 -6.49 7.72
C LEU A 363 -12.83 -6.12 7.06
N THR A 364 -13.08 -6.61 5.85
CA THR A 364 -14.33 -6.38 5.11
C THR A 364 -15.39 -7.48 5.29
N GLY A 365 -15.08 -8.54 6.04
CA GLY A 365 -16.00 -9.63 6.35
C GLY A 365 -16.94 -9.32 7.51
N ASP A 366 -17.91 -10.20 7.71
CA ASP A 366 -18.80 -10.14 8.87
C ASP A 366 -18.03 -10.55 10.13
N PHE A 367 -18.02 -9.68 11.13
CA PHE A 367 -17.34 -10.00 12.39
C PHE A 367 -18.12 -11.05 13.19
N ASP A 368 -17.58 -12.27 13.23
CA ASP A 368 -18.01 -13.33 14.14
C ASP A 368 -16.79 -14.03 14.77
N PRO A 369 -16.57 -13.89 16.08
CA PRO A 369 -15.42 -14.50 16.75
C PRO A 369 -15.52 -16.02 16.87
N PHE A 370 -16.69 -16.62 16.62
CA PHE A 370 -16.92 -18.07 16.74
C PHE A 370 -16.99 -18.78 15.39
N GLN A 371 -17.04 -18.03 14.30
CA GLN A 371 -17.12 -18.58 12.96
C GLN A 371 -16.15 -17.83 12.05
N ARG A 372 -15.14 -18.56 11.56
CA ARG A 372 -14.15 -18.03 10.62
C ARG A 372 -14.75 -17.89 9.21
N ASP A 373 -14.20 -16.97 8.44
CA ASP A 373 -14.49 -16.84 7.02
C ASP A 373 -14.04 -18.12 6.29
N LEU A 374 -14.93 -18.69 5.46
CA LEU A 374 -14.58 -19.84 4.63
C LEU A 374 -13.55 -19.42 3.58
N LYS A 375 -12.50 -20.21 3.43
CA LYS A 375 -11.44 -19.97 2.45
C LYS A 375 -11.56 -20.96 1.31
N HIS A 376 -11.62 -20.44 0.10
CA HIS A 376 -11.58 -21.23 -1.13
C HIS A 376 -10.22 -21.02 -1.82
N VAL A 377 -9.80 -21.95 -2.68
CA VAL A 377 -8.51 -21.86 -3.37
C VAL A 377 -8.64 -20.93 -4.58
N PRO A 378 -8.04 -19.72 -4.57
CA PRO A 378 -8.19 -18.81 -5.69
C PRO A 378 -7.49 -19.35 -6.94
N VAL A 379 -8.23 -19.36 -8.04
CA VAL A 379 -7.79 -19.70 -9.38
C VAL A 379 -7.92 -18.47 -10.25
N CYS A 380 -6.87 -18.16 -11.00
CA CYS A 380 -6.92 -17.20 -12.09
C CYS A 380 -6.41 -17.84 -13.38
N ARG A 381 -7.04 -17.47 -14.49
CA ARG A 381 -6.57 -17.68 -15.85
C ARG A 381 -6.54 -16.36 -16.58
N SER A 382 -5.36 -15.75 -16.72
CA SER A 382 -5.22 -14.49 -17.43
C SER A 382 -4.81 -14.66 -18.90
N GLU A 383 -5.00 -13.68 -19.76
CA GLU A 383 -4.26 -13.61 -21.05
C GLU A 383 -2.92 -12.86 -20.89
N ASN A 384 -2.70 -12.21 -19.76
CA ASN A 384 -1.57 -11.28 -19.54
C ASN A 384 -0.50 -11.80 -18.59
N SER A 385 -0.50 -13.10 -18.31
CA SER A 385 0.60 -13.79 -17.66
C SER A 385 1.25 -14.79 -18.61
N GLY A 386 2.53 -15.08 -18.42
CA GLY A 386 3.24 -16.18 -19.07
C GLY A 386 3.31 -17.46 -18.23
N ARG A 387 2.67 -17.48 -17.05
CA ARG A 387 2.68 -18.58 -16.07
C ARG A 387 1.26 -18.86 -15.59
N LEU A 388 0.93 -20.14 -15.43
CA LEU A 388 -0.28 -20.54 -14.71
C LEU A 388 -0.13 -20.18 -13.23
N HIS A 389 -1.26 -19.95 -12.54
CA HIS A 389 -1.29 -20.11 -11.09
C HIS A 389 -0.58 -21.42 -10.73
N GLY A 390 0.31 -21.41 -9.73
CA GLY A 390 0.83 -22.66 -9.17
C GLY A 390 -0.31 -23.64 -8.87
N LYS A 391 -0.03 -24.96 -8.93
CA LYS A 391 -0.98 -26.09 -8.83
C LYS A 391 -2.44 -25.68 -8.59
N ILE A 392 -3.20 -25.62 -9.68
CA ILE A 392 -4.60 -25.21 -9.70
C ILE A 392 -5.40 -26.33 -9.04
N SER A 393 -5.67 -26.17 -7.74
CA SER A 393 -6.41 -27.13 -6.91
C SER A 393 -5.77 -28.54 -6.83
N SER A 394 -6.28 -29.37 -5.93
CA SER A 394 -5.88 -30.78 -5.82
C SER A 394 -6.36 -31.67 -6.99
N SER A 395 -6.95 -31.11 -8.06
CA SER A 395 -7.35 -31.83 -9.27
C SER A 395 -6.41 -31.52 -10.45
N ASP A 396 -5.19 -32.05 -10.34
CA ASP A 396 -3.98 -31.76 -11.13
C ASP A 396 -3.97 -32.31 -12.59
N GLU A 397 -5.09 -32.73 -13.21
CA GLU A 397 -5.00 -33.49 -14.50
C GLU A 397 -5.18 -32.69 -15.81
N ASN A 398 -5.77 -31.49 -15.81
CA ASN A 398 -6.18 -30.84 -17.08
C ASN A 398 -5.40 -29.57 -17.51
N ASP A 399 -4.50 -29.04 -16.69
CA ASP A 399 -4.00 -27.67 -16.89
C ASP A 399 -2.60 -27.53 -17.49
N GLN A 400 -1.89 -28.64 -17.71
CA GLN A 400 -0.61 -28.65 -18.44
C GLN A 400 -0.69 -29.57 -19.65
N LEU A 401 -1.10 -29.03 -20.80
CA LEU A 401 -0.75 -29.62 -22.09
C LEU A 401 0.59 -29.01 -22.53
N ASP A 402 1.64 -29.83 -22.54
CA ASP A 402 2.94 -29.57 -23.17
C ASP A 402 3.72 -28.32 -22.70
N GLY A 403 3.53 -27.87 -21.45
CA GLY A 403 4.31 -26.77 -20.88
C GLY A 403 4.02 -25.38 -21.49
N GLN A 404 2.93 -25.24 -22.25
CA GLN A 404 2.50 -23.96 -22.82
C GLN A 404 1.40 -23.31 -21.99
N TYR A 405 1.54 -22.01 -21.71
CA TYR A 405 0.53 -21.21 -21.05
C TYR A 405 -0.70 -21.04 -21.95
N GLN A 406 -1.86 -21.53 -21.51
CA GLN A 406 -3.08 -21.52 -22.33
C GLN A 406 -3.96 -20.28 -22.15
N GLY A 407 -3.73 -19.51 -21.07
CA GLY A 407 -4.54 -18.35 -20.72
C GLY A 407 -6.01 -18.70 -20.53
N ILE A 408 -6.90 -17.88 -21.11
CA ILE A 408 -8.33 -18.14 -21.11
C ILE A 408 -8.63 -19.24 -22.14
N GLN A 409 -9.40 -20.24 -21.71
CA GLN A 409 -9.82 -21.37 -22.54
C GLN A 409 -11.32 -21.31 -22.77
N LEU A 410 -11.75 -21.31 -24.03
CA LEU A 410 -13.15 -21.38 -24.40
C LEU A 410 -13.62 -22.83 -24.42
N ALA A 411 -14.74 -23.10 -23.77
CA ALA A 411 -15.43 -24.38 -23.82
C ALA A 411 -16.20 -24.55 -25.13
N GLU A 412 -16.59 -25.79 -25.42
CA GLU A 412 -17.40 -26.16 -26.59
C GLU A 412 -18.71 -25.35 -26.63
N GLY A 413 -19.12 -24.93 -27.83
CA GLY A 413 -20.29 -24.07 -28.04
C GLY A 413 -20.01 -22.56 -28.00
N SER A 414 -18.78 -22.15 -27.64
CA SER A 414 -18.35 -20.76 -27.81
C SER A 414 -18.29 -20.37 -29.28
N GLN A 415 -18.74 -19.16 -29.62
CA GLN A 415 -18.76 -18.64 -31.00
C GLN A 415 -18.58 -17.12 -31.05
N GLY A 416 -17.88 -16.62 -32.07
CA GLY A 416 -17.70 -15.19 -32.31
C GLY A 416 -16.70 -14.49 -31.40
N TRP A 417 -15.85 -15.24 -30.69
CA TRP A 417 -14.75 -14.74 -29.88
C TRP A 417 -13.39 -15.19 -30.44
N SER A 418 -12.40 -14.31 -30.41
CA SER A 418 -11.05 -14.59 -30.93
C SER A 418 -9.98 -13.92 -30.09
N LYS A 419 -8.77 -14.49 -30.08
CA LYS A 419 -7.61 -13.88 -29.41
C LYS A 419 -7.13 -12.66 -30.19
N TRP A 420 -6.80 -11.60 -29.47
CA TRP A 420 -6.28 -10.36 -30.03
C TRP A 420 -5.37 -9.66 -29.03
N ASN A 421 -4.35 -8.96 -29.51
CA ASN A 421 -3.42 -8.23 -28.65
C ASN A 421 -3.33 -6.74 -29.00
N TRP A 422 -3.15 -5.93 -27.96
CA TRP A 422 -2.78 -4.53 -28.06
C TRP A 422 -1.41 -4.32 -27.44
N LYS A 423 -0.39 -4.15 -28.28
CA LYS A 423 1.01 -4.11 -27.83
C LYS A 423 1.32 -5.38 -27.04
N GLU A 424 1.73 -5.26 -25.77
CA GLU A 424 2.04 -6.36 -24.88
C GLU A 424 0.84 -6.92 -24.10
N LYS A 425 -0.36 -6.36 -24.31
CA LYS A 425 -1.57 -6.82 -23.63
C LYS A 425 -2.36 -7.76 -24.52
N ASN A 426 -2.72 -8.93 -23.99
CA ASN A 426 -3.52 -9.92 -24.71
C ASN A 426 -4.94 -9.97 -24.18
N TYR A 427 -5.89 -10.28 -25.07
CA TYR A 427 -7.31 -10.31 -24.80
C TYR A 427 -7.99 -11.41 -25.61
N LEU A 428 -9.13 -11.87 -25.11
CA LEU A 428 -10.17 -12.50 -25.91
C LEU A 428 -11.21 -11.44 -26.26
N ILE A 429 -11.53 -11.28 -27.54
CA ILE A 429 -12.39 -10.20 -28.02
C ILE A 429 -13.56 -10.71 -28.85
N SER A 430 -14.67 -9.96 -28.83
CA SER A 430 -15.77 -10.08 -29.77
C SER A 430 -16.28 -8.71 -30.20
N LYS A 431 -16.87 -8.64 -31.40
CA LYS A 431 -17.46 -7.43 -32.00
C LYS A 431 -18.87 -7.66 -32.55
N GLU A 432 -19.30 -8.90 -32.65
CA GLU A 432 -20.55 -9.29 -33.30
C GLU A 432 -21.61 -9.62 -32.24
N PRO A 433 -22.67 -8.80 -32.07
CA PRO A 433 -23.73 -9.09 -31.12
C PRO A 433 -24.32 -10.50 -31.28
N GLY A 434 -24.59 -11.17 -30.16
CA GLY A 434 -25.00 -12.57 -30.11
C GLY A 434 -23.83 -13.58 -30.05
N SER A 435 -22.59 -13.12 -30.18
CA SER A 435 -21.41 -13.96 -29.87
C SER A 435 -21.43 -14.39 -28.41
N ILE A 436 -21.11 -15.65 -28.15
CA ILE A 436 -21.14 -16.23 -26.80
C ILE A 436 -19.79 -16.89 -26.47
N ALA A 437 -19.25 -16.54 -25.31
CA ALA A 437 -18.07 -17.17 -24.72
C ALA A 437 -18.52 -18.06 -23.56
N ILE A 438 -18.01 -19.28 -23.53
CA ILE A 438 -18.35 -20.27 -22.51
C ILE A 438 -17.05 -20.69 -21.81
N PHE A 439 -17.07 -20.76 -20.49
CA PHE A 439 -15.93 -21.15 -19.66
C PHE A 439 -16.37 -22.18 -18.62
N ASP A 440 -15.73 -23.35 -18.61
CA ASP A 440 -15.95 -24.34 -17.56
C ASP A 440 -14.99 -24.09 -16.39
N PHE A 441 -15.51 -24.17 -15.17
CA PHE A 441 -14.73 -23.96 -13.96
C PHE A 441 -15.21 -24.84 -12.81
N ILE A 442 -14.39 -24.92 -11.76
CA ILE A 442 -14.65 -25.76 -10.59
C ILE A 442 -14.52 -24.89 -9.35
N ILE A 443 -15.58 -24.86 -8.54
CA ILE A 443 -15.54 -24.27 -7.20
C ILE A 443 -14.95 -25.30 -6.24
N SER A 444 -13.87 -24.93 -5.56
CA SER A 444 -13.22 -25.81 -4.60
C SER A 444 -14.08 -26.00 -3.35
N PRO A 445 -14.02 -27.15 -2.64
CA PRO A 445 -14.55 -27.20 -1.29
C PRO A 445 -13.77 -26.21 -0.41
N PRO A 446 -14.40 -25.65 0.65
CA PRO A 446 -13.68 -24.81 1.59
C PRO A 446 -12.46 -25.54 2.16
N LEU A 447 -11.34 -24.84 2.24
CA LEU A 447 -10.12 -25.32 2.86
C LEU A 447 -10.38 -25.68 4.32
N GLU A 448 -9.80 -26.80 4.76
CA GLU A 448 -9.86 -27.20 6.17
C GLU A 448 -9.28 -26.10 7.06
N GLU A 449 -9.87 -25.94 8.25
CA GLU A 449 -9.44 -24.91 9.18
C GLU A 449 -7.98 -25.18 9.63
N PRO A 450 -7.06 -24.23 9.41
CA PRO A 450 -5.72 -24.36 9.97
C PRO A 450 -5.79 -24.29 11.50
N GLU A 451 -5.03 -25.16 12.17
CA GLU A 451 -4.83 -25.09 13.61
C GLU A 451 -4.30 -23.70 14.01
N GLU A 452 -4.74 -23.20 15.17
CA GLU A 452 -4.22 -21.95 15.70
C GLU A 452 -2.71 -22.05 15.93
N SER A 453 -1.97 -21.10 15.40
CA SER A 453 -0.53 -21.06 15.66
C SER A 453 -0.23 -20.74 17.10
N LYS A 454 0.96 -21.19 17.53
CA LYS A 454 1.53 -20.87 18.84
C LYS A 454 1.62 -19.36 19.05
N GLU A 455 1.92 -18.61 18.00
CA GLU A 455 2.00 -17.15 18.03
C GLU A 455 0.64 -16.50 18.36
N SER A 456 -0.44 -16.98 17.73
CA SER A 456 -1.80 -16.49 17.99
C SER A 456 -2.27 -16.83 19.41
N LEU A 457 -2.00 -18.05 19.87
CA LEU A 457 -2.32 -18.48 21.25
C LEU A 457 -1.57 -17.63 22.28
N LEU A 458 -0.29 -17.36 22.06
CA LEU A 458 0.52 -16.53 22.97
C LEU A 458 0.06 -15.07 22.99
N LEU A 459 -0.47 -14.54 21.89
CA LEU A 459 -1.12 -13.22 21.88
C LEU A 459 -2.40 -13.22 22.71
N ALA A 460 -3.24 -14.24 22.55
CA ALA A 460 -4.50 -14.36 23.30
C ALA A 460 -4.27 -14.47 24.81
N GLU A 461 -3.14 -15.06 25.23
CA GLU A 461 -2.73 -15.18 26.63
C GLU A 461 -2.01 -13.95 27.18
N SER A 462 -1.62 -12.99 26.32
CA SER A 462 -0.83 -11.82 26.74
C SER A 462 -1.69 -10.59 26.99
N ASP A 463 -1.59 -10.00 28.19
CA ASP A 463 -2.19 -8.70 28.49
C ASP A 463 -1.30 -7.56 27.94
N PRO A 464 -1.82 -6.67 27.07
CA PRO A 464 -1.01 -5.66 26.40
C PRO A 464 -0.41 -4.60 27.33
N ILE A 465 -0.90 -4.47 28.57
CA ILE A 465 -0.50 -3.42 29.53
C ILE A 465 -0.48 -3.96 30.97
N GLN A 466 0.34 -4.96 31.26
CA GLN A 466 0.53 -5.43 32.66
C GLN A 466 1.96 -5.28 33.19
N GLY A 467 2.90 -4.77 32.38
CA GLY A 467 4.34 -4.83 32.69
C GLY A 467 5.06 -3.52 33.04
N SER A 468 4.40 -2.35 33.02
CA SER A 468 5.15 -1.08 33.18
C SER A 468 4.30 0.11 33.63
N ILE A 469 3.54 -0.07 34.71
CA ILE A 469 3.25 1.04 35.62
C ILE A 469 4.02 0.70 36.89
N ILE A 470 5.32 0.99 36.90
CA ILE A 470 6.02 1.18 38.17
C ILE A 470 5.48 2.53 38.65
N PRO A 471 4.74 2.61 39.77
CA PRO A 471 4.39 3.92 40.31
C PRO A 471 5.72 4.62 40.64
N ASP A 472 5.98 5.75 39.99
CA ASP A 472 7.08 6.63 40.38
C ASP A 472 6.89 6.93 41.88
N GLU A 473 7.95 6.78 42.69
CA GLU A 473 7.90 6.99 44.14
C GLU A 473 7.40 8.40 44.54
N GLU A 474 7.35 9.36 43.60
CA GLU A 474 6.73 10.68 43.79
C GLU A 474 5.18 10.68 43.78
N SER A 475 4.54 9.64 43.24
CA SER A 475 3.06 9.53 43.24
C SER A 475 2.48 9.09 44.58
N VAL A 476 3.31 8.49 45.44
CA VAL A 476 2.90 8.02 46.78
C VAL A 476 2.82 9.17 47.79
N GLU A 477 3.59 10.24 47.61
CA GLU A 477 3.50 11.42 48.50
C GLU A 477 2.24 12.27 48.26
N LEU A 478 1.65 12.21 47.06
CA LEU A 478 0.43 12.96 46.75
C LEU A 478 -0.84 12.31 47.33
N GLU A 479 -0.91 10.97 47.39
CA GLU A 479 -2.05 10.26 47.98
C GLU A 479 -2.06 10.35 49.52
N VAL A 480 -0.89 10.45 50.17
CA VAL A 480 -0.79 10.62 51.63
C VAL A 480 -1.25 12.02 52.06
N GLN A 481 -1.06 13.07 51.24
CA GLN A 481 -1.55 14.42 51.55
C GLN A 481 -3.06 14.58 51.39
N ILE A 482 -3.70 13.80 50.52
CA ILE A 482 -5.16 13.85 50.32
C ILE A 482 -5.88 13.17 51.49
N GLN A 483 -5.37 12.04 51.99
CA GLN A 483 -5.98 11.33 53.14
C GLN A 483 -5.82 12.05 54.48
N GLN A 484 -4.85 12.97 54.62
CA GLN A 484 -4.70 13.77 55.85
C GLN A 484 -5.64 14.98 55.93
N ASN A 485 -6.22 15.41 54.81
CA ASN A 485 -7.18 16.54 54.78
C ASN A 485 -8.65 16.11 54.95
N GLU A 486 -8.98 14.83 54.87
CA GLU A 486 -10.36 14.33 55.08
C GLU A 486 -10.68 13.95 56.54
N ASN A 487 -9.72 14.05 57.47
CA ASN A 487 -9.94 13.76 58.89
C ASN A 487 -10.26 14.99 59.77
N LEU A 488 -10.65 16.11 59.15
CA LEU A 488 -11.16 17.29 59.84
C LEU A 488 -12.51 17.66 59.24
N HIS A 489 -13.56 16.91 59.59
CA HIS A 489 -14.94 17.39 59.87
C HIS A 489 -15.83 16.16 60.09
N ASN A 490 -15.92 15.73 61.36
CA ASN A 490 -17.05 14.95 61.89
C ASN A 490 -17.75 15.83 62.92
N GLU A 491 -19.08 15.84 62.86
CA GLU A 491 -20.13 16.38 63.77
C GLU A 491 -21.24 16.90 62.82
N ASP A 492 -22.50 16.47 62.79
CA ASP A 492 -23.36 15.63 63.63
C ASP A 492 -24.61 15.22 62.79
N GLU A 493 -25.48 14.38 63.39
CA GLU A 493 -26.92 14.18 63.15
C GLU A 493 -27.40 12.98 62.29
N ASP A 494 -27.71 11.90 63.03
CA ASP A 494 -29.01 11.22 63.18
C ASP A 494 -29.67 10.37 62.07
N GLU A 495 -29.76 9.07 62.41
CA GLU A 495 -30.87 8.09 62.37
C GLU A 495 -31.98 8.23 61.29
N ASP A 496 -32.14 7.19 60.43
CA ASP A 496 -33.19 6.17 60.60
C ASP A 496 -33.29 5.13 59.43
N ASP A 497 -33.19 3.87 59.85
CA ASP A 497 -34.00 2.68 59.50
C ASP A 497 -34.20 2.11 58.06
N VAL A 498 -33.76 0.83 57.95
CA VAL A 498 -34.53 -0.38 57.55
C VAL A 498 -34.46 -0.93 56.10
N ASN A 499 -33.60 -1.95 56.00
CA ASN A 499 -33.79 -3.34 55.51
C ASN A 499 -33.91 -3.73 54.02
N LYS A 500 -33.03 -4.70 53.71
CA LYS A 500 -33.17 -5.89 52.83
C LYS A 500 -33.20 -5.64 51.32
N SER A 501 -32.57 -6.43 50.45
CA SER A 501 -31.70 -7.62 50.54
C SER A 501 -31.22 -7.93 49.12
N THR A 502 -29.95 -8.31 48.99
CA THR A 502 -29.35 -9.21 47.97
C THR A 502 -30.19 -9.68 46.76
N GLN A 503 -29.70 -9.47 45.53
CA GLN A 503 -29.30 -10.56 44.61
C GLN A 503 -28.70 -10.04 43.27
N ASN A 504 -27.75 -10.83 42.78
CA ASN A 504 -27.02 -10.78 41.50
C ASN A 504 -27.80 -10.28 40.26
N GLY A 505 -27.13 -9.48 39.43
CA GLY A 505 -27.52 -9.21 38.05
C GLY A 505 -26.37 -8.69 37.20
N ARG A 506 -25.97 -9.46 36.19
CA ARG A 506 -24.98 -9.13 35.15
C ARG A 506 -25.34 -7.79 34.47
N ASN A 507 -24.49 -6.77 34.58
CA ASN A 507 -24.60 -5.58 33.73
C ASN A 507 -23.86 -5.79 32.42
N ARG A 508 -24.67 -6.07 31.40
CA ARG A 508 -24.38 -5.95 29.96
C ARG A 508 -24.06 -4.48 29.68
N PHE A 509 -22.89 -4.19 29.12
CA PHE A 509 -22.50 -2.83 28.73
C PHE A 509 -23.31 -2.45 27.47
N GLU A 510 -24.34 -1.61 27.63
CA GLU A 510 -25.04 -1.00 26.49
C GLU A 510 -24.37 0.35 26.16
N PRO A 511 -23.83 0.55 24.95
CA PRO A 511 -23.30 1.84 24.57
C PRO A 511 -24.43 2.86 24.38
N LEU A 512 -24.20 4.08 24.89
CA LEU A 512 -25.13 5.21 24.77
C LEU A 512 -25.51 5.50 23.30
N PRO A 513 -26.78 5.85 23.02
CA PRO A 513 -27.24 6.17 21.67
C PRO A 513 -26.50 7.38 21.08
N PHE A 514 -26.27 7.33 19.77
CA PHE A 514 -25.41 8.23 18.97
C PHE A 514 -25.66 9.74 19.12
N GLY A 515 -26.78 10.17 19.71
CA GLY A 515 -27.17 11.58 19.81
C GLY A 515 -26.61 12.37 21.00
N LEU A 516 -25.89 11.74 21.94
CA LEU A 516 -25.46 12.39 23.20
C LEU A 516 -23.94 12.47 23.38
N ARG A 517 -23.16 12.24 22.32
CA ARG A 517 -21.70 12.43 22.36
C ARG A 517 -21.33 13.90 22.08
N PRO A 518 -20.48 14.55 22.91
CA PRO A 518 -20.04 15.92 22.64
C PRO A 518 -19.21 15.97 21.35
N GLY A 519 -19.62 16.80 20.37
CA GLY A 519 -18.82 17.11 19.17
C GLY A 519 -19.30 16.59 17.81
N GLY A 520 -20.51 16.02 17.71
CA GLY A 520 -21.10 15.60 16.43
C GLY A 520 -21.77 16.75 15.64
N PRO A 521 -21.91 16.64 14.30
CA PRO A 521 -22.28 17.75 13.39
C PRO A 521 -23.76 18.17 13.41
N PHE A 522 -24.55 17.70 14.37
CA PHE A 522 -25.97 18.04 14.52
C PHE A 522 -26.28 18.50 15.95
N ASN A 523 -25.82 19.70 16.31
CA ASN A 523 -26.28 20.40 17.50
C ASN A 523 -27.15 21.59 17.07
N ILE A 524 -28.47 21.46 17.22
CA ILE A 524 -29.49 22.37 16.65
C ILE A 524 -29.76 23.57 17.59
N HIS A 525 -28.98 23.77 18.66
CA HIS A 525 -29.19 24.88 19.61
C HIS A 525 -28.00 25.81 19.85
N ALA A 526 -26.99 25.82 18.98
CA ALA A 526 -25.87 26.76 19.09
C ALA A 526 -26.09 28.08 18.32
N ASN A 527 -27.23 28.75 18.52
CA ASN A 527 -27.42 30.12 18.04
C ASN A 527 -28.52 30.85 18.80
N GLU A 528 -28.26 31.20 20.06
CA GLU A 528 -28.91 32.32 20.73
C GLU A 528 -28.11 32.67 21.98
N HIS A 529 -27.28 33.71 21.87
CA HIS A 529 -27.04 34.76 22.88
C HIS A 529 -25.79 35.57 22.48
N LYS A 530 -26.03 36.78 21.97
CA LYS A 530 -25.03 37.85 21.87
C LYS A 530 -25.58 39.13 22.49
N HIS A 531 -24.64 39.88 23.08
CA HIS A 531 -24.65 41.23 23.69
C HIS A 531 -24.37 41.17 25.20
N VAL A 532 -23.37 41.85 25.76
CA VAL A 532 -22.99 43.28 25.61
C VAL A 532 -21.46 43.50 25.76
N SER A 533 -20.99 44.64 25.25
CA SER A 533 -19.63 45.13 25.01
C SER A 533 -19.04 46.08 26.08
N ASP A 534 -17.72 46.35 25.98
CA ASP A 534 -16.98 47.65 26.05
C ASP A 534 -15.61 47.51 26.77
N ALA A 535 -14.47 48.12 26.40
CA ALA A 535 -14.16 49.37 25.67
C ALA A 535 -12.71 49.44 25.08
N GLY A 536 -12.48 50.38 24.15
CA GLY A 536 -11.17 51.01 23.82
C GLY A 536 -10.73 51.00 22.34
N SER A 537 -11.31 51.82 21.44
CA SER A 537 -10.75 53.03 20.75
C SER A 537 -9.42 52.82 19.97
N THR A 538 -9.24 53.25 18.70
CA THR A 538 -9.44 54.59 18.09
C THR A 538 -9.51 54.58 16.54
N GLU A 539 -10.34 55.50 16.00
CA GLU A 539 -10.27 56.25 14.71
C GLU A 539 -10.24 55.50 13.35
N SER A 540 -10.91 55.91 12.25
CA SER A 540 -11.33 57.25 11.82
C SER A 540 -12.44 57.23 10.73
N ARG A 541 -13.29 58.29 10.76
CA ARG A 541 -13.93 59.05 9.64
C ARG A 541 -14.98 58.37 8.73
N ARG A 542 -16.25 58.82 8.85
CA ARG A 542 -17.01 59.79 7.98
C ARG A 542 -17.32 59.24 6.58
N SER A 543 -18.54 59.26 6.01
CA SER A 543 -19.72 60.11 6.26
C SER A 543 -20.91 59.73 5.35
N ARG A 544 -22.14 59.96 5.86
CA ARG A 544 -23.31 60.60 5.21
C ARG A 544 -24.13 59.86 4.11
N LEU A 545 -25.42 59.65 4.44
CA LEU A 545 -26.65 60.21 3.80
C LEU A 545 -27.24 59.25 2.73
N VAL A 546 -28.54 58.95 2.55
CA VAL A 546 -29.83 59.58 2.87
C VAL A 546 -30.97 58.54 2.79
N LYS A 547 -32.09 58.86 3.45
CA LYS A 547 -33.39 58.17 3.58
C LYS A 547 -34.26 58.10 2.31
N ARG A 548 -35.30 57.22 2.40
CA ARG A 548 -36.66 57.24 1.78
C ARG A 548 -36.73 56.81 0.30
N SER A 549 -37.76 56.14 -0.23
CA SER A 549 -39.10 55.73 0.25
C SER A 549 -39.68 54.65 -0.70
N LYS A 550 -40.77 53.99 -0.28
CA LYS A 550 -41.57 52.99 -1.02
C LYS A 550 -42.48 53.63 -2.09
N LYS A 551 -42.58 53.03 -3.30
CA LYS A 551 -43.81 52.40 -3.88
C LYS A 551 -43.71 52.08 -5.39
N SER A 552 -44.19 50.88 -5.72
CA SER A 552 -45.03 50.47 -6.88
C SER A 552 -44.44 50.19 -8.28
N ILE A 553 -44.35 48.88 -8.58
CA ILE A 553 -44.89 48.11 -9.74
C ILE A 553 -44.73 48.69 -11.16
N ASN A 554 -43.86 48.08 -11.98
CA ASN A 554 -44.16 47.28 -13.20
C ASN A 554 -42.90 47.15 -14.07
N SER A 555 -42.40 45.94 -14.35
CA SER A 555 -41.89 45.58 -15.70
C SER A 555 -41.41 44.12 -15.79
N LYS A 556 -42.02 43.44 -16.77
CA LYS A 556 -41.50 42.44 -17.71
C LYS A 556 -40.13 41.79 -17.48
N LYS A 557 -40.18 40.45 -17.38
CA LYS A 557 -39.34 39.42 -18.02
C LYS A 557 -37.96 39.84 -18.55
N THR A 558 -36.93 39.28 -17.94
CA THR A 558 -35.76 38.72 -18.63
C THR A 558 -35.35 37.42 -17.95
N ASN A 559 -35.24 36.37 -18.75
CA ASN A 559 -34.81 35.02 -18.36
C ASN A 559 -33.34 35.02 -17.93
N GLN A 560 -33.02 34.42 -16.78
CA GLN A 560 -31.81 33.63 -16.64
C GLN A 560 -32.21 32.25 -16.10
N VAL A 561 -32.10 31.29 -17.02
CA VAL A 561 -32.23 29.85 -16.80
C VAL A 561 -30.98 29.40 -16.06
N ILE A 562 -31.14 28.94 -14.82
CA ILE A 562 -30.15 28.09 -14.17
C ILE A 562 -30.58 26.66 -14.50
N SER A 563 -29.71 25.94 -15.21
CA SER A 563 -29.94 24.57 -15.68
C SER A 563 -29.95 23.57 -14.53
N PRO A 564 -30.86 22.58 -14.52
CA PRO A 564 -30.84 21.49 -13.54
C PRO A 564 -29.90 20.39 -14.01
N ILE A 565 -28.63 20.36 -13.57
CA ILE A 565 -27.69 19.24 -13.82
C ILE A 565 -26.84 18.91 -12.56
N GLU A 566 -27.29 19.24 -11.35
CA GLU A 566 -26.54 18.89 -10.12
C GLU A 566 -27.27 17.94 -9.16
N GLU A 567 -28.45 17.41 -9.54
CA GLU A 567 -29.15 16.38 -8.74
C GLU A 567 -29.01 14.95 -9.28
N ASP A 568 -28.45 14.73 -10.48
CA ASP A 568 -28.36 13.41 -11.13
C ASP A 568 -27.03 12.65 -10.90
N ILE A 569 -26.09 13.16 -10.08
CA ILE A 569 -24.78 12.52 -9.85
C ILE A 569 -24.74 11.68 -8.55
N LEU A 570 -25.81 11.68 -7.75
CA LEU A 570 -25.86 10.96 -6.47
C LEU A 570 -26.94 9.86 -6.40
N SER A 571 -27.69 9.61 -7.48
CA SER A 571 -28.83 8.67 -7.47
C SER A 571 -28.55 7.30 -8.11
N GLU A 572 -27.42 7.09 -8.81
CA GLU A 572 -27.13 5.83 -9.51
C GLU A 572 -26.48 4.71 -8.65
N THR A 573 -26.24 4.91 -7.34
CA THR A 573 -25.61 3.89 -6.47
C THR A 573 -26.55 3.18 -5.48
N SER A 574 -27.89 3.28 -5.61
CA SER A 574 -28.81 2.73 -4.60
C SER A 574 -29.92 1.80 -5.08
N SER A 575 -29.75 1.10 -6.21
CA SER A 575 -30.74 0.12 -6.69
C SER A 575 -30.21 -1.33 -6.74
N SER A 576 -29.61 -1.79 -5.66
CA SER A 576 -29.55 -3.21 -5.33
C SER A 576 -30.31 -3.45 -4.03
N LYS A 577 -31.63 -3.68 -4.14
CA LYS A 577 -32.40 -4.29 -3.06
C LYS A 577 -31.82 -5.68 -2.81
N ARG A 578 -30.88 -5.79 -1.86
CA ARG A 578 -30.47 -7.07 -1.28
C ARG A 578 -31.69 -7.68 -0.60
N GLN A 579 -32.32 -8.61 -1.31
CA GLN A 579 -33.23 -9.55 -0.71
C GLN A 579 -32.38 -10.40 0.24
N ILE A 580 -32.58 -10.23 1.55
CA ILE A 580 -31.86 -10.96 2.59
C ILE A 580 -32.34 -12.42 2.54
N SER A 581 -31.68 -13.19 1.67
CA SER A 581 -31.55 -14.64 1.76
C SER A 581 -30.67 -14.93 2.99
N GLY A 582 -31.06 -15.89 3.83
CA GLY A 582 -30.39 -16.24 5.10
C GLY A 582 -29.03 -16.92 4.96
N SER A 583 -28.26 -16.62 3.91
CA SER A 583 -26.86 -17.05 3.73
C SER A 583 -25.94 -15.89 4.08
N ARG A 584 -24.91 -16.13 4.90
CA ARG A 584 -23.86 -15.12 5.17
C ARG A 584 -23.16 -14.78 3.86
N PRO A 585 -23.04 -13.49 3.49
CA PRO A 585 -22.27 -13.08 2.32
C PRO A 585 -20.84 -13.64 2.41
N GLY A 586 -20.39 -14.38 1.40
CA GLY A 586 -18.99 -14.85 1.32
C GLY A 586 -18.73 -16.26 1.84
N SER A 587 -19.76 -17.11 1.95
CA SER A 587 -19.61 -18.51 2.38
C SER A 587 -19.59 -19.54 1.25
N GLY A 588 -19.98 -19.17 0.03
CA GLY A 588 -19.83 -20.01 -1.15
C GLY A 588 -18.88 -19.43 -2.18
N GLY A 589 -18.56 -20.23 -3.18
CA GLY A 589 -17.62 -19.89 -4.23
C GLY A 589 -18.10 -18.75 -5.13
N ARG A 590 -17.16 -18.15 -5.85
CA ARG A 590 -17.34 -16.95 -6.66
C ARG A 590 -16.72 -17.14 -8.03
N ILE A 591 -17.25 -16.41 -9.00
CA ILE A 591 -16.71 -16.31 -10.36
C ILE A 591 -16.69 -14.85 -10.79
N LEU A 592 -15.54 -14.43 -11.30
CA LEU A 592 -15.26 -13.07 -11.69
C LEU A 592 -14.61 -13.06 -13.08
N ILE A 593 -14.80 -11.96 -13.79
CA ILE A 593 -14.16 -11.71 -15.08
C ILE A 593 -13.28 -10.46 -15.01
N GLY A 594 -12.11 -10.54 -15.64
CA GLY A 594 -11.25 -9.40 -15.94
C GLY A 594 -11.56 -8.90 -17.35
N TYR A 595 -11.89 -7.62 -17.50
CA TYR A 595 -12.32 -7.02 -18.76
C TYR A 595 -11.83 -5.59 -18.94
N GLN A 596 -11.64 -5.16 -20.18
CA GLN A 596 -11.17 -3.83 -20.50
C GLN A 596 -12.31 -2.81 -20.47
N ARG A 597 -12.08 -1.66 -19.82
CA ARG A 597 -12.95 -0.49 -19.93
C ARG A 597 -12.30 0.69 -20.64
N SER A 598 -13.10 1.40 -21.45
CA SER A 598 -12.68 2.57 -22.24
C SER A 598 -13.87 3.45 -22.63
N ILE A 599 -13.62 4.65 -23.17
CA ILE A 599 -14.68 5.59 -23.57
C ILE A 599 -15.20 5.41 -25.01
N SER A 600 -14.52 4.65 -25.87
CA SER A 600 -14.93 4.55 -27.27
C SER A 600 -14.64 3.18 -27.84
N GLY A 601 -15.63 2.66 -28.58
CA GLY A 601 -15.62 1.40 -29.30
C GLY A 601 -16.15 0.21 -28.52
N PHE A 602 -16.57 0.37 -27.26
CA PHE A 602 -16.79 -0.77 -26.35
C PHE A 602 -18.26 -1.11 -26.11
N GLY A 603 -18.60 -2.40 -26.20
CA GLY A 603 -19.93 -2.95 -25.96
C GLY A 603 -20.20 -3.38 -24.52
N SER A 604 -21.30 -4.13 -24.34
CA SER A 604 -21.69 -4.74 -23.07
C SER A 604 -21.93 -6.24 -23.24
N VAL A 605 -21.63 -7.04 -22.22
CA VAL A 605 -21.93 -8.48 -22.19
C VAL A 605 -22.95 -8.80 -21.10
N TRP A 606 -23.78 -9.81 -21.32
CA TRP A 606 -24.60 -10.43 -20.28
C TRP A 606 -23.96 -11.76 -19.89
N CYS A 607 -23.55 -11.89 -18.62
CA CYS A 607 -22.86 -13.06 -18.12
C CYS A 607 -23.70 -13.79 -17.06
N TRP A 608 -23.83 -15.11 -17.14
CA TRP A 608 -24.56 -15.93 -16.18
C TRP A 608 -23.89 -17.28 -15.96
N VAL A 609 -24.23 -17.92 -14.84
CA VAL A 609 -23.68 -19.22 -14.45
C VAL A 609 -24.72 -20.31 -14.68
N ASP A 610 -24.26 -21.45 -15.16
CA ASP A 610 -25.02 -22.65 -15.49
C ASP A 610 -26.20 -22.32 -16.43
N ASP A 611 -27.41 -22.69 -16.06
CA ASP A 611 -28.62 -22.45 -16.85
C ASP A 611 -29.47 -21.29 -16.30
N ASP A 612 -28.96 -20.53 -15.31
CA ASP A 612 -29.68 -19.45 -14.64
C ASP A 612 -29.48 -18.08 -15.32
N ARG A 613 -29.84 -17.98 -16.61
CA ARG A 613 -29.68 -16.75 -17.40
C ARG A 613 -30.40 -15.54 -16.79
N LEU A 614 -31.49 -15.77 -16.05
CA LEU A 614 -32.28 -14.71 -15.42
C LEU A 614 -31.54 -14.02 -14.27
N LYS A 615 -30.60 -14.71 -13.61
CA LYS A 615 -29.71 -14.13 -12.58
C LYS A 615 -28.40 -13.61 -13.15
N GLY A 616 -28.30 -13.44 -14.46
CA GLY A 616 -27.11 -12.90 -15.08
C GLY A 616 -26.81 -11.46 -14.66
N THR A 617 -25.57 -11.06 -14.94
CA THR A 617 -25.03 -9.73 -14.66
C THR A 617 -24.60 -9.09 -15.97
N GLN A 618 -25.07 -7.87 -16.22
CA GLN A 618 -24.56 -7.04 -17.32
C GLN A 618 -23.19 -6.47 -16.94
N VAL A 619 -22.23 -6.53 -17.87
CA VAL A 619 -20.90 -5.96 -17.72
C VAL A 619 -20.59 -5.05 -18.91
N ASP A 620 -20.44 -3.76 -18.63
CA ASP A 620 -20.23 -2.74 -19.65
C ASP A 620 -18.75 -2.42 -19.85
N GLY A 621 -18.24 -2.62 -21.07
CA GLY A 621 -16.89 -2.19 -21.44
C GLY A 621 -16.77 -0.68 -21.62
N TRP A 622 -17.88 -0.01 -21.92
CA TRP A 622 -17.91 1.44 -22.04
C TRP A 622 -18.02 2.14 -20.67
N TRP A 623 -17.41 3.31 -20.52
CA TRP A 623 -17.65 4.20 -19.38
C TRP A 623 -17.41 5.69 -19.72
N LYS A 624 -17.96 6.58 -18.89
CA LYS A 624 -17.81 8.04 -19.02
C LYS A 624 -16.40 8.56 -18.67
N LEU A 625 -15.54 7.74 -18.06
CA LEU A 625 -14.20 8.15 -17.61
C LEU A 625 -13.21 8.25 -18.79
N ASN A 626 -13.33 9.33 -19.57
CA ASN A 626 -12.55 9.62 -20.78
C ASN A 626 -11.02 9.64 -20.62
N LYS A 627 -10.53 9.82 -19.38
CA LYS A 627 -9.11 9.92 -19.05
C LYS A 627 -8.47 8.57 -18.70
N ARG A 628 -9.23 7.46 -18.67
CA ARG A 628 -8.80 6.12 -18.24
C ARG A 628 -9.13 5.04 -19.28
N ASN A 629 -8.14 4.22 -19.60
CA ASN A 629 -8.28 2.94 -20.30
C ASN A 629 -7.62 1.88 -19.41
N MET A 630 -8.45 1.06 -18.75
CA MET A 630 -8.01 0.21 -17.64
C MET A 630 -8.66 -1.17 -17.69
N GLY A 631 -7.94 -2.18 -17.21
CA GLY A 631 -8.54 -3.46 -16.91
C GLY A 631 -9.26 -3.40 -15.56
N MET A 632 -10.50 -3.87 -15.54
CA MET A 632 -11.35 -3.94 -14.38
C MET A 632 -11.72 -5.39 -14.10
N VAL A 633 -12.17 -5.65 -12.88
CA VAL A 633 -12.73 -6.95 -12.50
C VAL A 633 -14.19 -6.76 -12.13
N LYS A 634 -15.02 -7.75 -12.44
CA LYS A 634 -16.43 -7.79 -12.05
C LYS A 634 -16.77 -9.19 -11.54
N GLU A 635 -17.33 -9.25 -10.33
CA GLU A 635 -17.99 -10.46 -9.83
C GLU A 635 -19.28 -10.70 -10.63
N ILE A 636 -19.42 -11.90 -11.17
CA ILE A 636 -20.58 -12.33 -11.96
C ILE A 636 -21.59 -13.07 -11.08
N ALA A 637 -21.09 -13.95 -10.21
CA ALA A 637 -21.89 -14.67 -9.24
C ALA A 637 -21.06 -15.02 -7.99
N SER A 638 -21.76 -15.17 -6.87
CA SER A 638 -21.26 -15.59 -5.57
C SER A 638 -22.18 -16.65 -4.96
N ASP A 639 -21.76 -17.22 -3.83
CA ASP A 639 -22.48 -18.28 -3.11
C ASP A 639 -22.68 -19.57 -3.96
N LEU A 640 -21.76 -19.85 -4.87
CA LEU A 640 -21.74 -21.08 -5.67
C LEU A 640 -21.34 -22.28 -4.80
N LYS A 641 -21.93 -23.44 -5.09
CA LYS A 641 -21.62 -24.67 -4.37
C LYS A 641 -20.31 -25.28 -4.88
N PRO A 642 -19.57 -26.04 -4.05
CA PRO A 642 -18.44 -26.81 -4.54
C PRO A 642 -18.86 -27.76 -5.67
N GLY A 643 -18.08 -27.79 -6.76
CA GLY A 643 -18.40 -28.60 -7.94
C GLY A 643 -18.12 -27.90 -9.26
N LYS A 644 -18.53 -28.57 -10.35
CA LYS A 644 -18.39 -28.07 -11.72
C LYS A 644 -19.48 -27.06 -12.05
N HIS A 645 -19.10 -25.98 -12.70
CA HIS A 645 -19.98 -24.92 -13.17
C HIS A 645 -19.55 -24.44 -14.56
N THR A 646 -20.46 -23.76 -15.24
CA THR A 646 -20.20 -23.15 -16.54
C THR A 646 -20.58 -21.67 -16.54
N LEU A 647 -19.65 -20.79 -16.90
CA LEU A 647 -19.90 -19.36 -17.11
C LEU A 647 -20.19 -19.11 -18.59
N LYS A 648 -21.30 -18.45 -18.91
CA LYS A 648 -21.69 -18.04 -20.26
C LYS A 648 -21.74 -16.52 -20.32
N CYS A 649 -21.05 -15.90 -21.28
CA CYS A 649 -21.06 -14.46 -21.52
C CYS A 649 -21.43 -14.16 -22.98
N GLU A 650 -22.59 -13.52 -23.18
CA GLU A 650 -23.11 -13.15 -24.50
C GLU A 650 -22.89 -11.65 -24.77
N LEU A 651 -22.35 -11.31 -25.93
CA LEU A 651 -22.21 -9.93 -26.37
C LEU A 651 -23.58 -9.35 -26.75
N LEU A 652 -23.98 -8.28 -26.07
CA LEU A 652 -25.27 -7.63 -26.29
C LEU A 652 -25.26 -6.78 -27.56
N LYS A 653 -26.44 -6.65 -28.17
CA LYS A 653 -26.67 -5.72 -29.29
C LYS A 653 -26.75 -4.27 -28.81
N GLU A 654 -27.28 -4.08 -27.61
CA GLU A 654 -27.39 -2.80 -26.95
C GLU A 654 -26.05 -2.49 -26.27
N THR A 655 -25.59 -1.25 -26.40
CA THR A 655 -24.33 -0.77 -25.85
C THR A 655 -24.53 0.59 -25.19
N LEU A 656 -23.76 0.85 -24.14
CA LEU A 656 -23.70 2.17 -23.51
C LEU A 656 -22.81 3.16 -24.30
N ASP A 657 -22.04 2.69 -25.29
CA ASP A 657 -21.25 3.58 -26.14
C ASP A 657 -22.16 4.46 -27.01
N PRO A 658 -22.12 5.80 -26.87
CA PRO A 658 -22.94 6.71 -27.68
C PRO A 658 -22.69 6.60 -29.18
N GLN A 659 -21.57 6.01 -29.61
CA GLN A 659 -21.24 5.78 -31.02
C GLN A 659 -21.68 4.40 -31.52
N GLY A 660 -22.30 3.57 -30.68
CA GLY A 660 -22.77 2.23 -31.06
C GLY A 660 -21.64 1.19 -31.15
N GLY A 661 -20.51 1.40 -30.47
CA GLY A 661 -19.41 0.44 -30.41
C GLY A 661 -19.79 -0.83 -29.64
N ASN A 662 -19.45 -2.00 -30.20
CA ASN A 662 -19.80 -3.31 -29.63
C ASN A 662 -18.57 -4.17 -29.29
N GLU A 663 -17.35 -3.64 -29.36
CA GLU A 663 -16.18 -4.45 -29.05
C GLU A 663 -16.12 -4.74 -27.54
N PHE A 664 -16.00 -6.00 -27.15
CA PHE A 664 -15.75 -6.35 -25.74
C PHE A 664 -14.45 -7.13 -25.64
N ARG A 665 -13.69 -6.89 -24.57
CA ARG A 665 -12.38 -7.54 -24.37
C ARG A 665 -12.29 -8.13 -22.96
N LEU A 666 -12.16 -9.44 -22.90
CA LEU A 666 -11.85 -10.21 -21.71
C LEU A 666 -10.34 -10.44 -21.61
N PHE A 667 -9.81 -10.47 -20.39
CA PHE A 667 -8.39 -10.75 -20.15
C PHE A 667 -8.12 -11.62 -18.92
N ALA A 668 -9.13 -11.94 -18.11
CA ALA A 668 -9.01 -12.96 -17.07
C ALA A 668 -10.35 -13.61 -16.75
N ILE A 669 -10.31 -14.87 -16.33
CA ILE A 669 -11.39 -15.57 -15.62
C ILE A 669 -10.83 -15.99 -14.26
N MET A 670 -11.56 -15.69 -13.18
CA MET A 670 -11.09 -15.91 -11.80
C MET A 670 -12.20 -16.54 -10.98
N HIS A 671 -11.89 -17.56 -10.19
CA HIS A 671 -12.85 -18.23 -9.31
C HIS A 671 -12.15 -18.83 -8.10
N ASP A 672 -12.90 -19.24 -7.09
CA ASP A 672 -12.37 -19.90 -5.88
C ASP A 672 -13.00 -21.28 -5.63
#